data_AF-A0A6J8AXK8-F1
#
_entry.id   AF-A0A6J8AXK8-F1
#
_cell.length_a   1.000
_cell.length_b   1.000
_cell.length_c   1.000
_cell.angle_alpha   90.00
_cell.angle_beta   90.00
_cell.angle_gamma   90.00
#
_symmetry.space_group_name_H-M   'P 1'
#
loop_
_entity.id
_entity.type
_entity.pdbx_description
1 polymer ?
#
loop_
_entity_poly.entity_id
_entity_poly.type
_entity_poly.pdbx_seq_one_letter_code
_entity_poly.pdbx_strand_id
1 'polypeptide(L)'
;MIQDQLCQSCETRIHLNDIIRLVIVDDCQNNIVYEFPCNRWFATDEDDGQISRDLLVGKGATTSAPGIPYRITVSTGDERNAGTDARVFIILHAGKESKEKNSGKIWLDGGSFERNKTDIFDIDVATLLSPLTKIEIGHDNKGLAAGWFVDRVVVLCYATGLEQVFLCNKWLATDQEDGLIQRTLFEQKAVRKQREKKMPWNIWIYTSDLKLAGTDANVYICVYGEKGKSDEMLLENKTDNFEQGKVDYFKRNIIDIGKPYKIRVWHDKSGMFSGWHLDKVEMEEMLTKERYNYNCGRWLAEDEDDHEVVRECPATGPNIDKPLPLVFYIVEIYTGSVKYAGTDANVFINIFGELGDTGQRWLHNPVSSNINKFEKGQKDVFKVEAVTLMGIKKIVIGHDAKNPGSGWFLDKVIVKQEGSSKYDTTFTCERWLDADEDDGQIVREITASGVQLLTTTTYNVYVKTGDVRELKLRTTENTSNKFERGRTDHFKLEASDIGKIKKIRIGHDDSKPFASWLLDEVRIDIPSRGEQYVFACHRWLGKDSEDNLSEIEIEPSFKEDREKRIPYEVTIWTTDKRGAGTDANVFLQLYGVDGKTEKTQLRNRSDNFERGQKDIFKIEALDVGQISKIRIGHDAKKLASGWHLHKVLIRRRPRAGTKKRRKKKGPTEQERRKEILAEVHDD
;
A
#
# COMPACT_ATOMS: atom_id res chain seq x y z
N MET A 1 6.41 31.75 33.33
CA MET A 1 6.56 33.18 33.67
C MET A 1 6.71 33.96 32.36
N ILE A 2 5.60 34.40 31.77
CA ILE A 2 5.59 35.25 30.57
C ILE A 2 4.64 36.41 30.92
N GLN A 3 5.15 37.63 30.86
CA GLN A 3 4.44 38.86 31.22
C GLN A 3 3.35 39.18 30.19
N ASP A 4 2.22 39.69 30.69
CA ASP A 4 1.23 40.45 29.93
C ASP A 4 1.94 41.50 29.04
N GLN A 5 1.92 41.31 27.72
CA GLN A 5 2.29 42.38 26.79
C GLN A 5 1.06 43.21 26.47
N LEU A 6 0.94 44.35 27.16
CA LEU A 6 0.04 45.44 26.77
C LEU A 6 0.59 46.10 25.50
N CYS A 7 -0.13 45.99 24.38
CA CYS A 7 0.10 46.83 23.21
C CYS A 7 -0.43 48.24 23.49
N GLN A 8 0.46 49.24 23.53
CA GLN A 8 0.15 50.62 23.96
C GLN A 8 -0.63 51.48 22.94
N SER A 9 -1.51 50.91 22.11
CA SER A 9 -2.41 51.73 21.28
C SER A 9 -3.81 51.18 21.00
N CYS A 10 -4.17 50.00 21.51
CA CYS A 10 -5.53 49.46 21.48
C CYS A 10 -5.67 48.49 22.66
N GLU A 11 -6.71 48.62 23.50
CA GLU A 11 -6.97 47.75 24.66
C GLU A 11 -7.41 46.33 24.24
N THR A 12 -6.55 45.58 23.55
CA THR A 12 -6.74 44.15 23.30
C THR A 12 -6.02 43.36 24.40
N ARG A 13 -6.76 42.58 25.19
CA ARG A 13 -6.20 41.68 26.22
C ARG A 13 -6.10 40.26 25.67
N ILE A 14 -4.92 39.64 25.77
CA ILE A 14 -4.68 38.25 25.37
C ILE A 14 -4.28 37.47 26.63
N HIS A 15 -5.04 36.41 26.97
CA HIS A 15 -4.73 35.51 28.08
C HIS A 15 -4.09 34.22 27.56
N LEU A 16 -2.93 33.84 28.08
CA LEU A 16 -2.19 32.63 27.69
C LEU A 16 -1.83 31.82 28.94
N ASN A 17 -2.11 30.51 28.91
CA ASN A 17 -1.61 29.51 29.87
C ASN A 17 -0.68 28.53 29.14
N ASP A 18 0.11 27.75 29.88
CA ASP A 18 1.07 26.75 29.34
C ASP A 18 0.43 25.67 28.44
N ILE A 19 -0.91 25.58 28.42
CA ILE A 19 -1.71 24.91 27.38
C ILE A 19 -2.73 25.93 26.87
N ILE A 20 -2.50 26.51 25.68
CA ILE A 20 -3.44 27.47 25.08
C ILE A 20 -4.63 26.69 24.52
N ARG A 21 -5.69 26.56 25.34
CA ARG A 21 -6.93 25.90 24.91
C ARG A 21 -7.81 26.78 24.04
N LEU A 22 -7.80 28.08 24.32
CA LEU A 22 -8.69 29.07 23.72
C LEU A 22 -7.97 30.43 23.74
N VAL A 23 -7.90 31.09 22.59
CA VAL A 23 -7.52 32.51 22.52
C VAL A 23 -8.80 33.32 22.39
N ILE A 24 -8.98 34.33 23.24
CA ILE A 24 -10.14 35.21 23.20
C ILE A 24 -9.63 36.59 22.80
N VAL A 25 -10.26 37.19 21.79
CA VAL A 25 -10.01 38.58 21.39
C VAL A 25 -11.29 39.36 21.61
N ASP A 26 -11.26 40.27 22.59
CA ASP A 26 -12.36 41.20 22.86
C ASP A 26 -12.15 42.48 22.03
N ASP A 27 -12.99 42.67 21.02
CA ASP A 27 -13.06 43.89 20.23
C ASP A 27 -14.02 44.88 20.92
N CYS A 28 -13.48 45.59 21.91
CA CYS A 28 -14.21 46.55 22.72
C CYS A 28 -14.85 47.69 21.91
N GLN A 29 -14.32 48.03 20.73
CA GLN A 29 -14.87 49.11 19.89
C GLN A 29 -16.14 48.67 19.16
N ASN A 30 -16.17 47.41 18.71
CA ASN A 30 -17.33 46.85 18.01
C ASN A 30 -18.24 46.03 18.93
N ASN A 31 -17.88 45.87 20.21
CA ASN A 31 -18.59 45.06 21.20
C ASN A 31 -18.79 43.61 20.73
N ILE A 32 -17.73 43.03 20.14
CA ILE A 32 -17.70 41.65 19.63
C ILE A 32 -16.56 40.91 20.30
N VAL A 33 -16.86 39.75 20.87
CA VAL A 33 -15.86 38.82 21.38
C VAL A 33 -15.63 37.72 20.34
N TYR A 34 -14.39 37.56 19.92
CA TYR A 34 -13.95 36.47 19.04
C TYR A 34 -13.28 35.37 19.86
N GLU A 35 -13.78 34.15 19.70
CA GLU A 35 -13.20 32.96 20.31
C GLU A 35 -12.42 32.18 19.26
N PHE A 36 -11.15 31.89 19.55
CA PHE A 36 -10.25 31.13 18.71
C PHE A 36 -9.85 29.86 19.45
N PRO A 37 -10.65 28.79 19.36
CA PRO A 37 -10.30 27.52 19.99
C PRO A 37 -8.99 27.03 19.38
N CYS A 38 -8.06 26.58 20.23
CA CYS A 38 -6.82 25.94 19.80
C CYS A 38 -6.80 24.49 20.26
N ASN A 39 -6.78 24.23 21.58
CA ASN A 39 -6.74 22.86 22.14
C ASN A 39 -5.61 21.98 21.56
N ARG A 40 -4.50 22.59 21.13
CA ARG A 40 -3.34 21.90 20.54
C ARG A 40 -2.05 22.39 21.19
N TRP A 41 -1.00 21.58 21.07
CA TRP A 41 0.33 21.97 21.53
C TRP A 41 1.04 22.86 20.50
N PHE A 42 1.85 23.79 21.00
CA PHE A 42 2.81 24.60 20.23
C PHE A 42 4.23 24.14 20.57
N ALA A 43 4.54 22.88 20.29
CA ALA A 43 5.81 22.26 20.66
C ALA A 43 6.24 21.27 19.57
N THR A 44 7.56 21.13 19.39
CA THR A 44 8.16 20.29 18.33
C THR A 44 8.12 18.80 18.64
N ASP A 45 7.96 18.45 19.91
CA ASP A 45 7.95 17.09 20.47
C ASP A 45 6.55 16.63 20.89
N GLU A 46 5.52 17.44 20.67
CA GLU A 46 4.14 17.15 21.04
C GLU A 46 3.20 17.33 19.83
N ASP A 47 2.14 16.52 19.80
CA ASP A 47 0.95 16.71 18.96
C ASP A 47 1.17 16.62 17.45
N ASP A 48 1.52 17.70 16.76
CA ASP A 48 1.93 17.62 15.34
C ASP A 48 3.23 18.38 15.07
N GLY A 49 3.99 18.68 16.13
CA GLY A 49 5.29 19.34 16.04
C GLY A 49 5.23 20.82 15.66
N GLN A 50 4.05 21.39 15.42
CA GLN A 50 3.93 22.77 14.95
C GLN A 50 4.00 23.76 16.12
N ILE A 51 4.88 24.75 15.99
CA ILE A 51 5.04 25.85 16.95
C ILE A 51 4.38 27.15 16.49
N SER A 52 3.63 27.13 15.38
CA SER A 52 2.84 28.25 14.87
C SER A 52 1.64 27.75 14.08
N ARG A 53 0.49 28.43 14.15
CA ARG A 53 -0.76 28.03 13.50
C ARG A 53 -1.68 29.22 13.21
N ASP A 54 -2.50 29.08 12.19
CA ASP A 54 -3.69 29.91 12.00
C ASP A 54 -4.82 29.38 12.90
N LEU A 55 -5.42 30.26 13.72
CA LEU A 55 -6.63 29.97 14.47
C LEU A 55 -7.82 30.67 13.83
N LEU A 56 -8.92 29.95 13.59
CA LEU A 56 -10.15 30.49 13.05
C LEU A 56 -11.16 30.80 14.17
N VAL A 57 -11.99 31.82 13.97
CA VAL A 57 -13.06 32.19 14.91
C VAL A 57 -14.08 31.04 14.98
N GLY A 58 -14.23 30.43 16.15
CA GLY A 58 -15.20 29.39 16.44
C GLY A 58 -16.41 29.92 17.21
N LYS A 59 -17.61 29.39 16.91
CA LYS A 59 -18.77 29.49 17.81
C LYS A 59 -18.90 28.15 18.54
N GLY A 60 -18.49 28.09 19.80
CA GLY A 60 -18.63 26.91 20.65
C GLY A 60 -17.44 25.95 20.59
N ALA A 61 -17.38 25.05 21.58
CA ALA A 61 -16.30 24.09 21.85
C ALA A 61 -16.18 22.98 20.79
N THR A 62 -16.05 23.35 19.53
CA THR A 62 -15.55 22.50 18.45
C THR A 62 -14.12 22.91 18.15
N THR A 63 -13.20 22.00 18.48
CA THR A 63 -11.76 22.01 18.22
C THR A 63 -11.42 22.62 16.87
N SER A 64 -10.57 23.65 16.90
CA SER A 64 -9.87 24.34 15.80
C SER A 64 -9.88 23.60 14.46
N ALA A 65 -10.38 24.24 13.39
CA ALA A 65 -10.20 23.73 12.02
C ALA A 65 -8.69 23.70 11.67
N PRO A 66 -8.09 22.53 11.42
CA PRO A 66 -6.73 22.47 10.89
C PRO A 66 -6.75 22.91 9.42
N GLY A 67 -5.75 23.67 8.99
CA GLY A 67 -5.67 24.22 7.63
C GLY A 67 -5.55 23.15 6.54
N ILE A 68 -5.75 23.53 5.28
CA ILE A 68 -5.51 22.68 4.12
C ILE A 68 -3.99 22.46 3.96
N PRO A 69 -3.54 21.20 3.81
CA PRO A 69 -2.12 20.89 3.79
C PRO A 69 -1.46 21.17 2.45
N TYR A 70 -0.27 21.76 2.51
CA TYR A 70 0.64 22.00 1.40
C TYR A 70 2.00 21.41 1.74
N ARG A 71 2.67 20.83 0.74
CA ARG A 71 4.08 20.47 0.82
C ARG A 71 4.91 21.51 0.08
N ILE A 72 5.86 22.12 0.77
CA ILE A 72 6.82 23.08 0.25
C ILE A 72 8.18 22.39 0.15
N THR A 73 8.76 22.39 -1.05
CA THR A 73 10.09 21.84 -1.30
C THR A 73 10.98 22.96 -1.79
N VAL A 74 12.03 23.28 -1.03
CA VAL A 74 12.96 24.38 -1.31
C VAL A 74 14.30 23.79 -1.69
N SER A 75 14.81 24.12 -2.87
CA SER A 75 16.15 23.70 -3.32
C SER A 75 17.12 24.86 -3.23
N THR A 76 18.17 24.70 -2.44
CA THR A 76 19.34 25.59 -2.39
C THR A 76 20.30 25.22 -3.52
N GLY A 77 20.83 26.21 -4.24
CA GLY A 77 21.73 25.92 -5.36
C GLY A 77 23.10 25.38 -4.94
N ASP A 78 23.89 24.94 -5.91
CA ASP A 78 25.25 24.41 -5.71
C ASP A 78 26.33 25.50 -5.82
N GLU A 79 25.97 26.79 -5.75
CA GLU A 79 26.95 27.87 -5.76
C GLU A 79 27.82 27.84 -4.49
N ARG A 80 29.05 28.37 -4.58
CA ARG A 80 29.93 28.44 -3.41
C ARG A 80 29.27 29.29 -2.32
N ASN A 81 29.18 28.77 -1.10
CA ASN A 81 28.52 29.40 0.05
C ASN A 81 27.01 29.65 -0.14
N ALA A 82 26.33 28.84 -0.95
CA ALA A 82 24.91 29.02 -1.25
C ALA A 82 23.96 28.83 -0.05
N GLY A 83 24.39 28.17 1.03
CA GLY A 83 23.53 27.88 2.18
C GLY A 83 23.36 29.07 3.14
N THR A 84 22.34 29.01 4.00
CA THR A 84 22.02 30.08 4.96
C THR A 84 21.75 29.55 6.36
N ASP A 85 22.16 30.31 7.37
CA ASP A 85 21.80 30.10 8.78
C ASP A 85 20.65 31.02 9.24
N ALA A 86 20.13 31.85 8.33
CA ALA A 86 19.00 32.73 8.60
C ALA A 86 17.68 31.96 8.64
N ARG A 87 16.70 32.48 9.38
CA ARG A 87 15.37 31.87 9.44
C ARG A 87 14.62 32.20 8.15
N VAL A 88 14.14 31.19 7.44
CA VAL A 88 13.47 31.33 6.14
C VAL A 88 11.95 31.36 6.29
N PHE A 89 11.27 32.15 5.46
CA PHE A 89 9.82 32.21 5.38
C PHE A 89 9.30 32.16 3.94
N ILE A 90 8.02 31.79 3.79
CA ILE A 90 7.27 31.82 2.55
C ILE A 90 5.90 32.50 2.73
N ILE A 91 5.38 33.11 1.66
CA ILE A 91 4.01 33.60 1.53
C ILE A 91 3.41 33.02 0.25
N LEU A 92 2.27 32.35 0.36
CA LEU A 92 1.54 31.77 -0.77
C LEU A 92 0.44 32.73 -1.20
N HIS A 93 0.34 33.06 -2.50
CA HIS A 93 -0.72 33.94 -3.00
C HIS A 93 -1.73 33.20 -3.87
N ALA A 94 -3.00 33.32 -3.49
CA ALA A 94 -4.10 32.69 -4.21
C ALA A 94 -4.44 33.40 -5.53
N GLY A 95 -5.22 32.70 -6.36
CA GLY A 95 -5.89 33.29 -7.53
C GLY A 95 -6.95 34.34 -7.17
N LYS A 96 -7.41 35.11 -8.17
CA LYS A 96 -8.38 36.20 -7.99
C LYS A 96 -9.68 35.77 -7.31
N GLU A 97 -10.07 34.50 -7.47
CA GLU A 97 -11.32 33.92 -6.99
C GLU A 97 -11.31 33.49 -5.51
N SER A 98 -10.14 33.49 -4.85
CA SER A 98 -10.05 33.14 -3.43
C SER A 98 -10.52 34.28 -2.52
N LYS A 99 -11.22 33.90 -1.44
CA LYS A 99 -11.64 34.82 -0.35
C LYS A 99 -10.41 35.43 0.33
N GLU A 100 -9.44 34.60 0.69
CA GLU A 100 -8.14 35.05 1.20
C GLU A 100 -7.17 35.30 0.06
N LYS A 101 -6.37 36.37 0.17
CA LYS A 101 -5.43 36.76 -0.88
C LYS A 101 -4.07 36.10 -0.74
N ASN A 102 -3.66 35.78 0.48
CA ASN A 102 -2.41 35.08 0.76
C ASN A 102 -2.45 34.38 2.12
N SER A 103 -1.45 33.53 2.37
CA SER A 103 -1.29 32.75 3.60
C SER A 103 -0.72 33.53 4.78
N GLY A 104 -0.37 34.81 4.63
CA GLY A 104 0.56 35.48 5.53
C GLY A 104 1.97 34.86 5.48
N LYS A 105 2.85 35.35 6.37
CA LYS A 105 4.23 34.87 6.50
C LYS A 105 4.26 33.55 7.28
N ILE A 106 4.66 32.48 6.62
CA ILE A 106 4.87 31.15 7.21
C ILE A 106 6.36 30.91 7.32
N TRP A 107 6.86 30.68 8.55
CA TRP A 107 8.26 30.34 8.79
C TRP A 107 8.50 28.86 8.47
N LEU A 108 9.56 28.57 7.72
CA LEU A 108 9.98 27.23 7.33
C LEU A 108 10.96 26.68 8.37
N ASP A 109 10.44 26.47 9.58
CA ASP A 109 11.22 26.05 10.74
C ASP A 109 11.74 24.61 10.59
N GLY A 110 12.93 24.35 11.13
CA GLY A 110 13.60 23.04 11.05
C GLY A 110 14.41 22.81 9.76
N GLY A 111 14.37 23.73 8.81
CA GLY A 111 15.18 23.67 7.59
C GLY A 111 16.66 23.97 7.83
N SER A 112 17.52 23.23 7.15
CA SER A 112 18.98 23.45 7.17
C SER A 112 19.45 24.36 6.05
N PHE A 113 18.77 24.31 4.89
CA PHE A 113 19.03 25.17 3.73
C PHE A 113 20.49 25.18 3.24
N GLU A 114 21.20 24.06 3.37
CA GLU A 114 22.60 23.93 2.98
C GLU A 114 22.81 23.91 1.46
N ARG A 115 24.03 24.22 1.02
CA ARG A 115 24.43 24.18 -0.41
C ARG A 115 24.06 22.84 -1.05
N ASN A 116 23.42 22.91 -2.22
CA ASN A 116 22.96 21.76 -3.01
C ASN A 116 22.01 20.80 -2.25
N LYS A 117 21.36 21.28 -1.18
CA LYS A 117 20.34 20.53 -0.46
C LYS A 117 18.94 20.95 -0.87
N THR A 118 18.00 20.07 -0.57
CA THR A 118 16.57 20.31 -0.73
C THR A 118 15.88 20.03 0.59
N ASP A 119 15.24 21.05 1.15
CA ASP A 119 14.48 20.98 2.40
C ASP A 119 12.98 20.87 2.08
N ILE A 120 12.24 20.09 2.88
CA ILE A 120 10.82 19.79 2.65
C ILE A 120 10.04 20.14 3.92
N PHE A 121 8.93 20.86 3.75
CA PHE A 121 8.04 21.30 4.81
C PHE A 121 6.61 20.93 4.48
N ASP A 122 5.90 20.31 5.43
CA ASP A 122 4.46 20.12 5.35
C ASP A 122 3.79 21.19 6.24
N ILE A 123 3.00 22.06 5.63
CA ILE A 123 2.36 23.21 6.28
C ILE A 123 0.85 23.18 6.11
N ASP A 124 0.13 23.75 7.06
CA ASP A 124 -1.32 23.89 7.02
C ASP A 124 -1.71 25.35 6.82
N VAL A 125 -2.57 25.60 5.83
CA VAL A 125 -3.06 26.94 5.52
C VAL A 125 -4.56 26.99 5.74
N ALA A 126 -5.07 27.97 6.49
CA ALA A 126 -6.47 28.03 6.89
C ALA A 126 -7.49 27.89 5.74
N THR A 127 -7.14 28.35 4.53
CA THR A 127 -8.02 28.29 3.35
C THR A 127 -7.35 27.72 2.10
N LEU A 128 -8.17 27.36 1.11
CA LEU A 128 -7.69 26.81 -0.15
C LEU A 128 -7.17 27.93 -1.04
N LEU A 129 -5.86 28.15 -1.05
CA LEU A 129 -5.20 29.12 -1.92
C LEU A 129 -4.86 28.58 -3.32
N SER A 130 -4.70 27.25 -3.47
CA SER A 130 -4.37 26.62 -4.76
C SER A 130 -5.52 26.75 -5.78
N PRO A 131 -5.24 27.05 -7.07
CA PRO A 131 -3.93 27.27 -7.68
C PRO A 131 -3.27 28.59 -7.26
N LEU A 132 -1.98 28.53 -6.91
CA LEU A 132 -1.20 29.70 -6.55
C LEU A 132 -0.82 30.51 -7.79
N THR A 133 -0.83 31.84 -7.66
CA THR A 133 -0.41 32.75 -8.74
C THR A 133 1.06 33.13 -8.64
N LYS A 134 1.53 33.33 -7.40
CA LYS A 134 2.91 33.69 -7.05
C LYS A 134 3.19 33.22 -5.63
N ILE A 135 4.47 33.18 -5.27
CA ILE A 135 4.93 33.05 -3.89
C ILE A 135 5.88 34.19 -3.56
N GLU A 136 6.08 34.46 -2.29
CA GLU A 136 7.19 35.30 -1.81
C GLU A 136 8.04 34.45 -0.88
N ILE A 137 9.36 34.43 -1.11
CA ILE A 137 10.30 33.70 -0.27
C ILE A 137 11.40 34.66 0.20
N GLY A 138 11.83 34.51 1.44
CA GLY A 138 12.88 35.35 2.02
C GLY A 138 13.36 34.85 3.37
N HIS A 139 14.24 35.61 4.00
CA HIS A 139 14.81 35.27 5.30
C HIS A 139 14.87 36.52 6.22
N ASP A 140 15.18 36.30 7.50
CA ASP A 140 15.24 37.37 8.51
C ASP A 140 16.58 38.11 8.59
N ASN A 141 17.53 37.74 7.71
CA ASN A 141 18.89 38.29 7.63
C ASN A 141 19.69 38.23 8.93
N LYS A 142 19.41 37.26 9.80
CA LYS A 142 20.19 36.99 11.01
C LYS A 142 21.15 35.82 10.77
N GLY A 143 22.21 35.76 11.57
CA GLY A 143 23.25 34.73 11.46
C GLY A 143 24.57 35.26 10.92
N LEU A 144 25.59 34.40 10.90
CA LEU A 144 26.93 34.72 10.40
C LEU A 144 27.00 34.63 8.86
N ALA A 145 26.14 33.80 8.26
CA ALA A 145 26.11 33.53 6.84
C ALA A 145 24.68 33.62 6.30
N ALA A 146 24.04 34.77 6.49
CA ALA A 146 22.63 34.95 6.17
C ALA A 146 22.32 34.93 4.66
N GLY A 147 23.30 35.23 3.79
CA GLY A 147 23.12 35.25 2.35
C GLY A 147 22.82 33.87 1.78
N TRP A 148 21.79 33.76 0.95
CA TRP A 148 21.24 32.48 0.53
C TRP A 148 21.02 32.39 -0.99
N PHE A 149 21.54 31.36 -1.66
CA PHE A 149 21.23 31.14 -3.08
C PHE A 149 20.10 30.13 -3.26
N VAL A 150 18.94 30.64 -3.67
CA VAL A 150 17.75 29.81 -3.91
C VAL A 150 17.73 29.38 -5.37
N ASP A 151 17.74 28.08 -5.65
CA ASP A 151 17.51 27.55 -7.01
C ASP A 151 16.02 27.64 -7.35
N ARG A 152 15.17 26.93 -6.60
CA ARG A 152 13.73 26.86 -6.86
C ARG A 152 12.92 26.48 -5.63
N VAL A 153 11.62 26.73 -5.72
CA VAL A 153 10.61 26.26 -4.77
C VAL A 153 9.55 25.48 -5.53
N VAL A 154 9.14 24.34 -5.00
CA VAL A 154 8.02 23.54 -5.50
C VAL A 154 6.94 23.48 -4.42
N VAL A 155 5.70 23.79 -4.79
CA VAL A 155 4.55 23.78 -3.88
C VAL A 155 3.53 22.77 -4.38
N LEU A 156 3.23 21.76 -3.57
CA LEU A 156 2.18 20.77 -3.82
C LEU A 156 1.01 21.04 -2.87
N CYS A 157 -0.18 21.27 -3.42
CA CYS A 157 -1.42 21.23 -2.65
C CYS A 157 -2.08 19.86 -2.77
N TYR A 158 -2.23 19.14 -1.66
CA TYR A 158 -2.82 17.80 -1.67
C TYR A 158 -4.28 17.78 -2.13
N ALA A 159 -5.07 18.78 -1.71
CA ALA A 159 -6.49 18.87 -2.03
C ALA A 159 -6.76 19.08 -3.53
N THR A 160 -5.97 19.92 -4.20
CA THR A 160 -6.10 20.14 -5.66
C THR A 160 -5.26 19.18 -6.49
N GLY A 161 -4.25 18.55 -5.88
CA GLY A 161 -3.23 17.75 -6.56
C GLY A 161 -2.30 18.58 -7.44
N LEU A 162 -2.29 19.90 -7.34
CA LEU A 162 -1.42 20.74 -8.18
C LEU A 162 -0.03 20.85 -7.55
N GLU A 163 0.98 20.42 -8.30
CA GLU A 163 2.40 20.64 -8.02
C GLU A 163 2.90 21.78 -8.93
N GLN A 164 3.23 22.92 -8.32
CA GLN A 164 3.60 24.16 -8.99
C GLN A 164 5.07 24.48 -8.72
N VAL A 165 5.82 24.85 -9.75
CA VAL A 165 7.26 25.16 -9.66
C VAL A 165 7.48 26.65 -9.79
N PHE A 166 8.33 27.21 -8.93
CA PHE A 166 8.71 28.62 -8.88
C PHE A 166 10.24 28.70 -8.92
N LEU A 167 10.80 29.13 -10.06
CA LEU A 167 12.25 29.28 -10.21
C LEU A 167 12.73 30.59 -9.60
N CYS A 168 13.82 30.55 -8.85
CA CYS A 168 14.48 31.72 -8.29
C CYS A 168 15.82 31.96 -8.99
N ASN A 169 16.78 31.02 -8.87
CA ASN A 169 18.14 31.10 -9.40
C ASN A 169 18.86 32.43 -9.06
N LYS A 170 18.73 32.86 -7.80
CA LYS A 170 19.20 34.16 -7.32
C LYS A 170 19.70 34.09 -5.88
N TRP A 171 20.65 34.97 -5.57
CA TRP A 171 21.07 35.27 -4.21
C TRP A 171 20.02 36.14 -3.54
N LEU A 172 19.62 35.75 -2.33
CA LEU A 172 18.90 36.55 -1.36
C LEU A 172 19.92 36.96 -0.30
N ALA A 173 20.56 38.12 -0.50
CA ALA A 173 21.64 38.59 0.35
C ALA A 173 21.80 40.10 0.21
N THR A 174 22.16 40.80 1.28
CA THR A 174 22.38 42.26 1.24
C THR A 174 23.70 42.66 0.57
N ASP A 175 24.66 41.73 0.48
CA ASP A 175 26.02 41.94 -0.02
C ASP A 175 26.28 41.26 -1.38
N GLN A 176 25.27 40.59 -1.95
CA GLN A 176 25.35 39.95 -3.27
C GLN A 176 24.21 40.37 -4.19
N GLU A 177 24.43 40.22 -5.50
CA GLU A 177 23.48 40.50 -6.57
C GLU A 177 22.71 41.83 -6.43
N ASP A 178 21.40 41.78 -6.18
CA ASP A 178 20.52 42.94 -6.11
C ASP A 178 20.28 43.46 -4.69
N GLY A 179 20.94 42.88 -3.69
CA GLY A 179 20.87 43.31 -2.29
C GLY A 179 19.55 42.93 -1.59
N LEU A 180 18.67 42.15 -2.23
CA LEU A 180 17.35 41.81 -1.69
C LEU A 180 17.42 40.52 -0.87
N ILE A 181 16.73 40.48 0.27
CA ILE A 181 16.62 39.30 1.15
C ILE A 181 15.26 38.58 1.02
N GLN A 182 14.40 39.08 0.13
CA GLN A 182 13.06 38.56 -0.15
C GLN A 182 12.73 38.78 -1.63
N ARG A 183 12.06 37.81 -2.25
CA ARG A 183 11.71 37.87 -3.66
C ARG A 183 10.32 37.29 -3.94
N THR A 184 9.60 37.92 -4.86
CA THR A 184 8.36 37.38 -5.42
C THR A 184 8.70 36.49 -6.63
N LEU A 185 8.22 35.24 -6.60
CA LEU A 185 8.39 34.26 -7.67
C LEU A 185 7.04 33.93 -8.30
N PHE A 186 7.02 33.83 -9.62
CA PHE A 186 5.82 33.47 -10.38
C PHE A 186 5.89 32.04 -10.87
N GLU A 187 4.73 31.41 -10.99
CA GLU A 187 4.62 30.01 -11.39
C GLU A 187 5.17 29.75 -12.80
N GLN A 188 5.99 28.71 -12.93
CA GLN A 188 6.36 28.10 -14.20
C GLN A 188 5.30 27.11 -14.67
N LYS A 189 4.25 27.61 -15.33
CA LYS A 189 3.10 26.80 -15.78
C LYS A 189 3.48 25.63 -16.69
N ALA A 190 4.54 25.75 -17.47
CA ALA A 190 4.98 24.71 -18.42
C ALA A 190 5.43 23.41 -17.74
N VAL A 191 5.86 23.48 -16.48
CA VAL A 191 6.34 22.32 -15.70
C VAL A 191 5.39 21.92 -14.57
N ARG A 192 4.18 22.51 -14.54
CA ARG A 192 3.13 22.14 -13.58
C ARG A 192 2.78 20.66 -13.74
N LYS A 193 2.65 19.95 -12.62
CA LYS A 193 2.18 18.56 -12.62
C LYS A 193 0.85 18.43 -11.88
N GLN A 194 0.04 17.49 -12.35
CA GLN A 194 -1.18 17.05 -11.67
C GLN A 194 -0.88 15.74 -10.94
N ARG A 195 -0.80 15.81 -9.62
CA ARG A 195 -0.71 14.68 -8.69
C ARG A 195 -2.11 14.17 -8.36
N GLU A 196 -2.13 12.96 -7.79
CA GLU A 196 -3.35 12.38 -7.23
C GLU A 196 -3.81 13.23 -6.05
N LYS A 197 -5.09 13.61 -6.07
CA LYS A 197 -5.69 14.42 -5.02
C LYS A 197 -5.81 13.60 -3.75
N LYS A 198 -5.44 14.20 -2.63
CA LYS A 198 -5.65 13.66 -1.30
C LYS A 198 -6.44 14.66 -0.48
N MET A 199 -7.60 14.23 0.00
CA MET A 199 -8.43 15.02 0.88
C MET A 199 -7.89 14.95 2.31
N PRO A 200 -7.78 16.08 3.00
CA PRO A 200 -7.40 16.08 4.40
C PRO A 200 -8.58 15.63 5.27
N TRP A 201 -8.33 14.65 6.12
CA TRP A 201 -9.25 14.11 7.10
C TRP A 201 -8.74 14.31 8.52
N ASN A 202 -9.65 14.71 9.40
CA ASN A 202 -9.45 14.68 10.84
C ASN A 202 -9.97 13.35 11.37
N ILE A 203 -9.24 12.77 12.31
CA ILE A 203 -9.50 11.44 12.85
C ILE A 203 -9.38 11.52 14.36
N TRP A 204 -10.44 11.12 15.06
CA TRP A 204 -10.45 10.98 16.51
C TRP A 204 -10.59 9.49 16.85
N ILE A 205 -9.66 9.00 17.66
CA ILE A 205 -9.65 7.64 18.18
C ILE A 205 -10.03 7.71 19.66
N TYR A 206 -11.09 7.02 20.04
CA TYR A 206 -11.57 6.97 21.42
C TYR A 206 -11.17 5.64 22.03
N THR A 207 -10.19 5.64 22.93
CA THR A 207 -9.91 4.49 23.79
C THR A 207 -10.92 4.47 24.93
N SER A 208 -11.51 3.30 25.23
CA SER A 208 -12.49 3.21 26.31
C SER A 208 -11.87 3.50 27.68
N ASP A 209 -12.71 3.85 28.65
CA ASP A 209 -12.32 4.07 30.05
C ASP A 209 -12.23 2.78 30.87
N LEU A 210 -12.45 1.62 30.24
CA LEU A 210 -12.28 0.30 30.84
C LEU A 210 -10.86 0.13 31.38
N LYS A 211 -10.72 -0.60 32.48
CA LYS A 211 -9.42 -0.85 33.11
C LYS A 211 -8.48 -1.54 32.12
N LEU A 212 -7.27 -1.00 31.94
CA LEU A 212 -6.25 -1.51 31.00
C LEU A 212 -6.66 -1.44 29.52
N ALA A 213 -7.58 -0.54 29.16
CA ALA A 213 -8.01 -0.37 27.77
C ALA A 213 -6.95 0.25 26.85
N GLY A 214 -5.86 0.81 27.38
CA GLY A 214 -4.82 1.48 26.58
C GLY A 214 -3.81 0.51 25.97
N THR A 215 -3.05 0.97 24.96
CA THR A 215 -2.07 0.13 24.25
C THR A 215 -0.75 0.82 23.99
N ASP A 216 0.33 0.06 24.09
CA ASP A 216 1.68 0.46 23.69
C ASP A 216 2.00 0.10 22.22
N ALA A 217 1.07 -0.55 21.52
CA ALA A 217 1.29 -1.05 20.17
C ALA A 217 1.12 0.04 19.12
N ASN A 218 1.80 -0.10 17.98
CA ASN A 218 1.56 0.77 16.84
C ASN A 218 0.17 0.49 16.25
N VAL A 219 -0.69 1.51 16.20
CA VAL A 219 -2.06 1.41 15.70
C VAL A 219 -2.15 1.87 14.25
N TYR A 220 -2.88 1.12 13.44
CA TYR A 220 -3.05 1.36 12.02
C TYR A 220 -4.53 1.41 11.63
N ILE A 221 -4.83 2.19 10.59
CA ILE A 221 -6.17 2.24 9.99
C ILE A 221 -6.13 2.12 8.46
N CYS A 222 -7.26 1.66 7.89
CA CYS A 222 -7.53 1.68 6.46
C CYS A 222 -9.03 1.99 6.23
N VAL A 223 -9.34 3.01 5.44
CA VAL A 223 -10.71 3.52 5.25
C VAL A 223 -11.21 3.15 3.85
N TYR A 224 -12.45 2.67 3.77
CA TYR A 224 -13.08 2.17 2.55
C TYR A 224 -14.27 3.03 2.16
N GLY A 225 -14.38 3.33 0.87
CA GLY A 225 -15.51 4.04 0.28
C GLY A 225 -15.81 3.58 -1.15
N GLU A 226 -16.85 4.16 -1.75
CA GLU A 226 -17.38 3.73 -3.06
C GLU A 226 -16.37 3.77 -4.22
N LYS A 227 -15.31 4.59 -4.11
CA LYS A 227 -14.26 4.70 -5.15
C LYS A 227 -13.02 3.86 -4.87
N GLY A 228 -12.92 3.22 -3.70
CA GLY A 228 -11.76 2.42 -3.33
C GLY A 228 -11.47 2.46 -1.83
N LYS A 229 -10.20 2.32 -1.47
CA LYS A 229 -9.73 2.34 -0.09
C LYS A 229 -8.45 3.15 0.05
N SER A 230 -8.17 3.64 1.25
CA SER A 230 -6.91 4.28 1.58
C SER A 230 -5.76 3.26 1.61
N ASP A 231 -4.53 3.78 1.63
CA ASP A 231 -3.37 3.02 2.11
C ASP A 231 -3.55 2.66 3.59
N GLU A 232 -2.71 1.75 4.08
CA GLU A 232 -2.57 1.47 5.51
C GLU A 232 -1.84 2.66 6.16
N MET A 233 -2.43 3.23 7.21
CA MET A 233 -1.93 4.45 7.84
C MET A 233 -1.62 4.19 9.31
N LEU A 234 -0.34 4.29 9.68
CA LEU A 234 0.10 4.36 11.08
C LEU A 234 -0.47 5.62 11.73
N LEU A 235 -1.04 5.48 12.92
CA LEU A 235 -1.53 6.56 13.76
C LEU A 235 -0.56 6.75 14.93
N GLU A 236 0.44 7.58 14.69
CA GLU A 236 1.43 7.96 15.70
C GLU A 236 1.75 9.44 15.53
N ASN A 237 1.80 10.15 16.65
CA ASN A 237 2.21 11.56 16.72
C ASN A 237 2.73 12.00 18.10
N LYS A 238 2.76 11.08 19.07
CA LYS A 238 3.14 11.26 20.47
C LYS A 238 3.60 9.92 21.03
N THR A 239 4.35 9.97 22.13
CA THR A 239 4.86 8.80 22.84
C THR A 239 3.81 8.07 23.69
N ASP A 240 2.68 8.72 24.02
CA ASP A 240 1.64 8.22 24.95
C ASP A 240 0.23 8.19 24.30
N ASN A 241 0.17 7.88 23.00
CA ASN A 241 -1.09 7.71 22.28
C ASN A 241 -1.88 6.50 22.81
N PHE A 242 -3.21 6.58 22.73
CA PHE A 242 -4.13 5.47 22.97
C PHE A 242 -4.25 4.99 24.42
N GLU A 243 -3.95 5.84 25.41
CA GLU A 243 -4.13 5.48 26.83
C GLU A 243 -5.60 5.32 27.23
N GLN A 244 -5.82 4.60 28.32
CA GLN A 244 -7.15 4.36 28.90
C GLN A 244 -7.94 5.68 29.06
N GLY A 245 -9.14 5.71 28.48
CA GLY A 245 -10.08 6.84 28.55
C GLY A 245 -9.64 8.09 27.76
N LYS A 246 -8.54 8.03 26.99
CA LYS A 246 -8.10 9.15 26.17
C LYS A 246 -8.78 9.18 24.80
N VAL A 247 -8.79 10.38 24.22
CA VAL A 247 -9.15 10.62 22.84
C VAL A 247 -7.93 11.17 22.12
N ASP A 248 -7.43 10.41 21.16
CA ASP A 248 -6.27 10.77 20.37
C ASP A 248 -6.71 11.36 19.03
N TYR A 249 -5.95 12.35 18.55
CA TYR A 249 -6.28 13.12 17.37
C TYR A 249 -5.21 12.96 16.31
N PHE A 250 -5.63 12.67 15.08
CA PHE A 250 -4.74 12.54 13.93
C PHE A 250 -5.29 13.29 12.72
N LYS A 251 -4.35 13.73 11.88
CA LYS A 251 -4.64 14.27 10.55
C LYS A 251 -4.01 13.40 9.49
N ARG A 252 -4.79 13.00 8.47
CA ARG A 252 -4.29 12.19 7.36
C ARG A 252 -4.82 12.71 6.02
N ASN A 253 -3.93 12.72 5.03
CA ASN A 253 -4.28 13.03 3.64
C ASN A 253 -4.63 11.74 2.92
N ILE A 254 -5.92 11.49 2.71
CA ILE A 254 -6.46 10.25 2.16
C ILE A 254 -6.86 10.50 0.70
N ILE A 255 -6.59 9.56 -0.21
CA ILE A 255 -7.09 9.63 -1.59
C ILE A 255 -8.62 9.77 -1.62
N ASP A 256 -9.18 10.21 -2.74
CA ASP A 256 -10.64 10.27 -2.92
C ASP A 256 -11.25 8.86 -2.92
N ILE A 257 -11.68 8.42 -1.73
CA ILE A 257 -12.38 7.15 -1.52
C ILE A 257 -13.89 7.25 -1.83
N GLY A 258 -14.40 8.44 -2.18
CA GLY A 258 -15.83 8.70 -2.27
C GLY A 258 -16.52 8.59 -0.92
N LYS A 259 -17.79 8.20 -0.91
CA LYS A 259 -18.57 8.05 0.31
C LYS A 259 -18.05 6.87 1.15
N PRO A 260 -17.61 7.08 2.41
CA PRO A 260 -17.13 6.01 3.27
C PRO A 260 -18.23 5.01 3.63
N TYR A 261 -17.87 3.73 3.73
CA TYR A 261 -18.79 2.68 4.19
C TYR A 261 -18.19 1.77 5.28
N LYS A 262 -16.86 1.78 5.47
CA LYS A 262 -16.16 0.94 6.44
C LYS A 262 -14.80 1.51 6.80
N ILE A 263 -14.38 1.32 8.05
CA ILE A 263 -12.98 1.43 8.47
C ILE A 263 -12.47 0.09 8.97
N ARG A 264 -11.21 -0.20 8.74
CA ARG A 264 -10.46 -1.25 9.43
C ARG A 264 -9.45 -0.61 10.37
N VAL A 265 -9.36 -1.14 11.58
CA VAL A 265 -8.42 -0.71 12.61
C VAL A 265 -7.69 -1.95 13.16
N TRP A 266 -6.38 -1.86 13.36
CA TRP A 266 -5.57 -2.93 13.96
C TRP A 266 -4.32 -2.38 14.62
N HIS A 267 -3.60 -3.23 15.36
CA HIS A 267 -2.27 -2.92 15.87
C HIS A 267 -1.26 -4.03 15.51
N ASP A 268 0.03 -3.73 15.60
CA ASP A 268 1.13 -4.65 15.24
C ASP A 268 1.56 -5.61 16.36
N LYS A 269 0.85 -5.57 17.51
CA LYS A 269 1.15 -6.36 18.72
C LYS A 269 2.49 -6.02 19.39
N SER A 270 3.11 -4.90 19.02
CA SER A 270 4.31 -4.42 19.72
C SER A 270 3.98 -3.90 21.12
N GLY A 271 5.01 -3.73 21.96
CA GLY A 271 4.85 -3.29 23.34
C GLY A 271 4.48 -4.40 24.32
N MET A 272 4.61 -4.11 25.62
CA MET A 272 4.33 -5.08 26.70
C MET A 272 2.84 -5.18 26.98
N PHE A 273 2.09 -4.09 26.80
CA PHE A 273 0.64 -4.02 26.96
C PHE A 273 0.00 -3.68 25.61
N SER A 274 0.02 -4.65 24.69
CA SER A 274 -0.43 -4.43 23.32
C SER A 274 -1.95 -4.55 23.14
N GLY A 275 -2.65 -5.21 24.08
CA GLY A 275 -4.12 -5.31 24.07
C GLY A 275 -4.77 -3.94 24.19
N TRP A 276 -5.81 -3.69 23.40
CA TRP A 276 -6.42 -2.37 23.30
C TRP A 276 -7.94 -2.46 23.26
N HIS A 277 -8.67 -1.63 24.00
CA HIS A 277 -10.12 -1.53 23.83
C HIS A 277 -10.50 -0.24 23.12
N LEU A 278 -10.90 -0.38 21.85
CA LEU A 278 -11.37 0.72 21.02
C LEU A 278 -12.87 0.93 21.24
N ASP A 279 -13.26 2.12 21.71
CA ASP A 279 -14.68 2.52 21.79
C ASP A 279 -15.23 2.81 20.39
N LYS A 280 -14.68 3.85 19.75
CA LYS A 280 -15.11 4.29 18.42
C LYS A 280 -14.02 5.09 17.70
N VAL A 281 -14.20 5.22 16.40
CA VAL A 281 -13.47 6.17 15.57
C VAL A 281 -14.45 7.20 15.00
N GLU A 282 -14.04 8.46 14.99
CA GLU A 282 -14.78 9.51 14.30
C GLU A 282 -13.86 10.15 13.25
N MET A 283 -14.42 10.46 12.09
CA MET A 283 -13.68 11.06 10.99
C MET A 283 -14.44 12.24 10.41
N GLU A 284 -13.76 13.34 10.12
CA GLU A 284 -14.32 14.51 9.43
C GLU A 284 -13.50 14.86 8.19
N GLU A 285 -14.15 14.96 7.04
CA GLU A 285 -13.52 15.49 5.84
C GLU A 285 -13.45 17.02 5.95
N MET A 286 -12.25 17.60 5.96
CA MET A 286 -12.11 19.02 6.35
C MET A 286 -12.71 20.01 5.35
N LEU A 287 -12.83 19.63 4.07
CA LEU A 287 -13.37 20.49 3.02
C LEU A 287 -14.90 20.54 3.02
N THR A 288 -15.54 19.38 3.17
CA THR A 288 -17.01 19.23 3.14
C THR A 288 -17.62 19.38 4.53
N LYS A 289 -16.83 19.21 5.59
CA LYS A 289 -17.27 19.14 7.00
C LYS A 289 -18.23 17.98 7.29
N GLU A 290 -18.28 16.99 6.42
CA GLU A 290 -19.02 15.77 6.66
C GLU A 290 -18.30 14.92 7.71
N ARG A 291 -19.04 14.44 8.70
CA ARG A 291 -18.53 13.62 9.82
C ARG A 291 -19.13 12.22 9.80
N TYR A 292 -18.25 11.23 9.88
CA TYR A 292 -18.60 9.81 9.88
C TYR A 292 -18.16 9.19 11.22
N ASN A 293 -18.99 8.29 11.76
CA ASN A 293 -18.70 7.57 13.01
C ASN A 293 -18.63 6.07 12.75
N TYR A 294 -17.72 5.41 13.46
CA TYR A 294 -17.42 3.99 13.37
C TYR A 294 -17.39 3.42 14.79
N ASN A 295 -18.49 2.83 15.21
CA ASN A 295 -18.60 2.25 16.55
C ASN A 295 -17.92 0.88 16.56
N CYS A 296 -17.04 0.65 17.55
CA CYS A 296 -16.33 -0.61 17.73
C CYS A 296 -16.78 -1.29 19.03
N GLY A 297 -16.41 -0.74 20.18
CA GLY A 297 -16.77 -1.24 21.52
C GLY A 297 -16.25 -2.65 21.81
N ARG A 298 -15.04 -2.97 21.34
CA ARG A 298 -14.46 -4.32 21.40
C ARG A 298 -12.97 -4.25 21.70
N TRP A 299 -12.44 -5.34 22.27
CA TRP A 299 -11.00 -5.52 22.44
C TRP A 299 -10.33 -5.85 21.10
N LEU A 300 -9.12 -5.33 20.91
CA LEU A 300 -8.13 -5.72 19.92
C LEU A 300 -6.97 -6.28 20.74
N ALA A 301 -7.01 -7.56 21.07
CA ALA A 301 -6.09 -8.18 22.01
C ALA A 301 -5.95 -9.67 21.73
N GLU A 302 -4.80 -10.25 22.04
CA GLU A 302 -4.58 -11.70 21.87
C GLU A 302 -5.06 -12.52 23.06
N ASP A 303 -5.32 -11.89 24.21
CA ASP A 303 -5.68 -12.51 25.47
C ASP A 303 -7.09 -12.13 25.98
N GLU A 304 -7.79 -11.23 25.29
CA GLU A 304 -9.16 -10.81 25.60
C GLU A 304 -10.15 -11.04 24.45
N ASP A 305 -11.45 -11.03 24.80
CA ASP A 305 -12.60 -11.12 23.89
C ASP A 305 -12.55 -12.33 22.94
N ASP A 306 -12.29 -12.14 21.64
CA ASP A 306 -12.21 -13.19 20.62
C ASP A 306 -10.78 -13.44 20.12
N HIS A 307 -9.78 -12.87 20.80
CA HIS A 307 -8.35 -12.98 20.50
C HIS A 307 -7.92 -12.37 19.15
N GLU A 308 -8.76 -11.53 18.53
CA GLU A 308 -8.44 -10.81 17.31
C GLU A 308 -7.90 -9.41 17.60
N VAL A 309 -6.91 -9.00 16.83
CA VAL A 309 -6.29 -7.66 16.90
C VAL A 309 -6.72 -6.74 15.76
N VAL A 310 -7.75 -7.15 15.00
CA VAL A 310 -8.26 -6.41 13.85
C VAL A 310 -9.77 -6.26 13.93
N ARG A 311 -10.26 -5.04 13.76
CA ARG A 311 -11.69 -4.73 13.73
C ARG A 311 -12.06 -4.04 12.44
N GLU A 312 -13.21 -4.42 11.90
CA GLU A 312 -13.87 -3.65 10.84
C GLU A 312 -15.16 -3.06 11.37
N CYS A 313 -15.31 -1.74 11.23
CA CYS A 313 -16.47 -1.02 11.73
C CYS A 313 -17.21 -0.39 10.53
N PRO A 314 -18.52 -0.62 10.37
CA PRO A 314 -19.28 0.02 9.31
C PRO A 314 -19.46 1.51 9.59
N ALA A 315 -19.44 2.32 8.54
CA ALA A 315 -19.63 3.76 8.67
C ALA A 315 -21.10 4.10 8.97
N THR A 316 -21.29 5.11 9.82
CA THR A 316 -22.53 5.86 9.98
C THR A 316 -22.22 7.34 9.71
N GLY A 317 -23.18 8.10 9.20
CA GLY A 317 -22.95 9.52 8.90
C GLY A 317 -23.88 10.07 7.81
N PRO A 318 -23.58 11.27 7.28
CA PRO A 318 -24.31 11.88 6.19
C PRO A 318 -24.51 10.91 5.02
N ASN A 319 -25.73 10.91 4.49
CA ASN A 319 -26.12 10.08 3.34
C ASN A 319 -26.04 8.56 3.57
N ILE A 320 -25.74 8.05 4.76
CA ILE A 320 -25.75 6.60 5.07
C ILE A 320 -27.03 6.25 5.84
N ASP A 321 -28.09 5.88 5.11
CA ASP A 321 -29.37 5.51 5.71
C ASP A 321 -29.27 4.22 6.54
N LYS A 322 -28.50 3.25 6.03
CA LYS A 322 -28.28 1.96 6.68
C LYS A 322 -26.81 1.55 6.55
N PRO A 323 -26.07 1.44 7.67
CA PRO A 323 -24.72 0.91 7.68
C PRO A 323 -24.67 -0.51 7.10
N LEU A 324 -23.56 -0.85 6.46
CA LEU A 324 -23.33 -2.21 6.00
C LEU A 324 -23.28 -3.17 7.21
N PRO A 325 -23.82 -4.39 7.09
CA PRO A 325 -23.80 -5.35 8.18
C PRO A 325 -22.39 -5.89 8.41
N LEU A 326 -22.03 -6.04 9.69
CA LEU A 326 -20.94 -6.89 10.15
C LEU A 326 -21.41 -8.35 10.10
N VAL A 327 -20.64 -9.23 9.47
CA VAL A 327 -21.01 -10.64 9.25
C VAL A 327 -19.82 -11.56 9.50
N PHE A 328 -20.09 -12.84 9.76
CA PHE A 328 -19.08 -13.88 9.81
C PHE A 328 -18.93 -14.61 8.48
N TYR A 329 -17.69 -14.78 8.05
CA TYR A 329 -17.30 -15.67 6.97
C TYR A 329 -16.77 -16.98 7.55
N ILE A 330 -17.35 -18.10 7.13
CA ILE A 330 -16.86 -19.45 7.45
C ILE A 330 -15.81 -19.82 6.41
N VAL A 331 -14.58 -20.00 6.86
CA VAL A 331 -13.43 -20.37 6.03
C VAL A 331 -13.09 -21.82 6.30
N GLU A 332 -13.36 -22.70 5.33
CA GLU A 332 -12.97 -24.11 5.37
C GLU A 332 -11.67 -24.30 4.57
N ILE A 333 -10.62 -24.75 5.24
CA ILE A 333 -9.31 -25.01 4.64
C ILE A 333 -9.09 -26.51 4.57
N TYR A 334 -8.67 -26.99 3.40
CA TYR A 334 -8.34 -28.38 3.16
C TYR A 334 -6.83 -28.49 2.87
N THR A 335 -6.10 -29.12 3.78
CA THR A 335 -4.70 -29.50 3.53
C THR A 335 -4.69 -30.78 2.70
N GLY A 336 -3.84 -30.85 1.68
CA GLY A 336 -3.80 -32.00 0.79
C GLY A 336 -3.24 -33.26 1.46
N SER A 337 -3.37 -34.39 0.77
CA SER A 337 -3.02 -35.72 1.28
C SER A 337 -1.65 -36.22 0.81
N VAL A 338 -0.80 -35.35 0.25
CA VAL A 338 0.56 -35.71 -0.17
C VAL A 338 1.50 -35.86 1.03
N LYS A 339 2.66 -36.49 0.84
CA LYS A 339 3.63 -36.68 1.92
C LYS A 339 4.10 -35.31 2.44
N TYR A 340 4.16 -35.13 3.76
CA TYR A 340 4.55 -33.89 4.44
C TYR A 340 3.68 -32.65 4.13
N ALA A 341 2.42 -32.85 3.73
CA ALA A 341 1.54 -31.75 3.34
C ALA A 341 1.16 -30.76 4.47
N GLY A 342 1.28 -31.18 5.74
CA GLY A 342 0.86 -30.37 6.88
C GLY A 342 1.88 -29.30 7.29
N THR A 343 1.44 -28.33 8.08
CA THR A 343 2.29 -27.22 8.54
C THR A 343 1.99 -26.83 9.99
N ASP A 344 3.04 -26.50 10.74
CA ASP A 344 2.96 -25.90 12.07
C ASP A 344 3.18 -24.36 12.01
N ALA A 345 3.22 -23.78 10.81
CA ALA A 345 3.35 -22.34 10.64
C ALA A 345 2.03 -21.62 10.94
N ASN A 346 2.12 -20.35 11.32
CA ASN A 346 0.91 -19.55 11.46
C ASN A 346 0.36 -19.24 10.08
N VAL A 347 -0.88 -19.65 9.82
CA VAL A 347 -1.58 -19.43 8.55
C VAL A 347 -2.45 -18.18 8.65
N PHE A 348 -2.48 -17.38 7.58
CA PHE A 348 -3.36 -16.23 7.44
C PHE A 348 -4.17 -16.29 6.15
N ILE A 349 -5.30 -15.59 6.12
CA ILE A 349 -6.12 -15.35 4.93
C ILE A 349 -6.48 -13.87 4.79
N ASN A 350 -6.68 -13.41 3.56
CA ASN A 350 -7.33 -12.16 3.22
C ASN A 350 -8.37 -12.43 2.13
N ILE A 351 -9.63 -12.10 2.41
CA ILE A 351 -10.77 -12.37 1.52
C ILE A 351 -11.15 -11.07 0.81
N PHE A 352 -11.30 -11.13 -0.51
CA PHE A 352 -11.68 -9.98 -1.34
C PHE A 352 -13.05 -10.22 -1.98
N GLY A 353 -13.91 -9.21 -1.94
CA GLY A 353 -15.20 -9.21 -2.62
C GLY A 353 -15.47 -7.96 -3.45
N GLU A 354 -16.74 -7.60 -3.56
CA GLU A 354 -17.19 -6.40 -4.27
C GLU A 354 -16.99 -5.12 -3.45
N LEU A 355 -17.11 -5.21 -2.12
CA LEU A 355 -16.98 -4.08 -1.18
C LEU A 355 -15.64 -4.09 -0.44
N GLY A 356 -14.56 -4.33 -1.18
CA GLY A 356 -13.19 -4.32 -0.65
C GLY A 356 -12.70 -5.69 -0.18
N ASP A 357 -11.93 -5.71 0.90
CA ASP A 357 -11.28 -6.91 1.45
C ASP A 357 -11.39 -6.98 2.98
N THR A 358 -10.94 -8.08 3.58
CA THR A 358 -10.84 -8.26 5.04
C THR A 358 -9.49 -7.83 5.59
N GLY A 359 -8.47 -7.69 4.74
CA GLY A 359 -7.10 -7.59 5.20
C GLY A 359 -6.60 -8.92 5.71
N GLN A 360 -5.37 -8.94 6.18
CA GLN A 360 -4.80 -10.15 6.75
C GLN A 360 -5.55 -10.52 8.04
N ARG A 361 -5.98 -11.79 8.11
CA ARG A 361 -6.63 -12.42 9.26
C ARG A 361 -5.86 -13.68 9.60
N TRP A 362 -5.31 -13.74 10.80
CA TRP A 362 -4.57 -14.91 11.25
C TRP A 362 -5.55 -15.99 11.71
N LEU A 363 -5.31 -17.23 11.32
CA LEU A 363 -6.22 -18.35 11.57
C LEU A 363 -5.77 -19.14 12.79
N HIS A 364 -5.82 -18.50 13.96
CA HIS A 364 -5.35 -19.09 15.21
C HIS A 364 -6.39 -20.00 15.88
N ASN A 365 -7.65 -19.57 15.87
CA ASN A 365 -8.73 -20.19 16.64
C ASN A 365 -9.72 -20.92 15.72
N PRO A 366 -9.55 -22.24 15.52
CA PRO A 366 -10.46 -23.00 14.69
C PRO A 366 -11.79 -23.21 15.43
N VAL A 367 -12.88 -23.20 14.67
CA VAL A 367 -14.20 -23.68 15.11
C VAL A 367 -14.20 -25.20 15.23
N SER A 368 -13.38 -25.88 14.43
CA SER A 368 -13.20 -27.33 14.53
C SER A 368 -12.41 -27.71 15.80
N SER A 369 -12.74 -28.86 16.40
CA SER A 369 -12.06 -29.41 17.59
C SER A 369 -10.63 -29.92 17.34
N ASN A 370 -10.02 -29.58 16.21
CA ASN A 370 -8.68 -30.04 15.85
C ASN A 370 -7.65 -29.25 16.66
N ILE A 371 -6.98 -29.92 17.59
CA ILE A 371 -5.96 -29.30 18.44
C ILE A 371 -4.73 -28.93 17.59
N ASN A 372 -4.28 -29.84 16.72
CA ASN A 372 -3.26 -29.51 15.72
C ASN A 372 -3.92 -29.15 14.39
N LYS A 373 -3.62 -27.95 13.89
CA LYS A 373 -4.26 -27.38 12.71
C LYS A 373 -3.49 -27.76 11.45
N PHE A 374 -4.16 -27.76 10.31
CA PHE A 374 -3.55 -27.86 8.97
C PHE A 374 -2.78 -29.14 8.70
N GLU A 375 -3.11 -30.25 9.36
CA GLU A 375 -2.46 -31.55 9.13
C GLU A 375 -2.73 -32.15 7.76
N LYS A 376 -1.87 -33.07 7.33
CA LYS A 376 -2.03 -33.80 6.07
C LYS A 376 -3.44 -34.42 5.94
N GLY A 377 -4.17 -34.03 4.90
CA GLY A 377 -5.52 -34.53 4.61
C GLY A 377 -6.62 -33.98 5.52
N GLN A 378 -6.30 -33.03 6.39
CA GLN A 378 -7.23 -32.44 7.35
C GLN A 378 -8.07 -31.33 6.73
N LYS A 379 -9.27 -31.16 7.30
CA LYS A 379 -10.12 -29.99 7.13
C LYS A 379 -10.12 -29.19 8.43
N ASP A 380 -9.83 -27.90 8.34
CA ASP A 380 -9.93 -26.94 9.43
C ASP A 380 -10.93 -25.84 9.09
N VAL A 381 -11.71 -25.41 10.09
CA VAL A 381 -12.77 -24.41 9.88
C VAL A 381 -12.55 -23.22 10.80
N PHE A 382 -12.60 -22.01 10.25
CA PHE A 382 -12.42 -20.76 10.98
C PHE A 382 -13.60 -19.82 10.73
N LYS A 383 -13.80 -18.87 11.63
CA LYS A 383 -14.72 -17.74 11.46
C LYS A 383 -13.92 -16.46 11.34
N VAL A 384 -14.23 -15.65 10.33
CA VAL A 384 -13.65 -14.32 10.11
C VAL A 384 -14.78 -13.31 10.15
N GLU A 385 -14.77 -12.42 11.13
CA GLU A 385 -15.70 -11.29 11.18
C GLU A 385 -15.21 -10.15 10.28
N ALA A 386 -16.11 -9.63 9.43
CA ALA A 386 -15.83 -8.51 8.54
C ALA A 386 -17.14 -7.83 8.13
N VAL A 387 -17.06 -6.55 7.73
CA VAL A 387 -18.21 -5.91 7.09
C VAL A 387 -18.42 -6.58 5.74
N THR A 388 -19.68 -6.83 5.37
CA THR A 388 -20.01 -7.64 4.19
C THR A 388 -19.25 -7.22 2.93
N LEU A 389 -18.61 -8.19 2.30
CA LEU A 389 -17.88 -8.07 1.04
C LEU A 389 -18.78 -8.30 -0.19
N MET A 390 -20.03 -8.74 0.02
CA MET A 390 -20.92 -9.24 -1.03
C MET A 390 -20.28 -10.37 -1.86
N GLY A 391 -20.25 -10.27 -3.20
CA GLY A 391 -19.70 -11.31 -4.06
C GLY A 391 -18.20 -11.53 -3.84
N ILE A 392 -17.83 -12.70 -3.32
CA ILE A 392 -16.44 -13.08 -3.08
C ILE A 392 -15.73 -13.34 -4.43
N LYS A 393 -14.55 -12.75 -4.63
CA LYS A 393 -13.82 -12.77 -5.91
C LYS A 393 -12.50 -13.54 -5.85
N LYS A 394 -11.72 -13.29 -4.80
CA LYS A 394 -10.39 -13.87 -4.60
C LYS A 394 -10.06 -14.00 -3.12
N ILE A 395 -9.06 -14.81 -2.83
CA ILE A 395 -8.38 -14.86 -1.54
C ILE A 395 -6.88 -14.69 -1.73
N VAL A 396 -6.22 -14.17 -0.70
CA VAL A 396 -4.78 -14.32 -0.50
C VAL A 396 -4.60 -15.17 0.74
N ILE A 397 -3.85 -16.25 0.64
CA ILE A 397 -3.62 -17.19 1.75
C ILE A 397 -2.14 -17.53 1.84
N GLY A 398 -1.60 -17.63 3.04
CA GLY A 398 -0.18 -17.88 3.24
C GLY A 398 0.17 -18.18 4.68
N HIS A 399 1.47 -18.31 4.96
CA HIS A 399 1.99 -18.53 6.30
C HIS A 399 3.25 -17.71 6.58
N ASP A 400 3.66 -17.63 7.84
CA ASP A 400 4.77 -16.78 8.31
C ASP A 400 6.19 -17.33 8.04
N ALA A 401 6.28 -18.58 7.60
CA ALA A 401 7.53 -19.33 7.37
C ALA A 401 8.56 -19.22 8.51
N LYS A 402 8.13 -19.08 9.76
CA LYS A 402 9.05 -18.92 10.91
C LYS A 402 9.67 -20.24 11.38
N ASN A 403 8.98 -21.36 11.17
CA ASN A 403 9.39 -22.67 11.69
C ASN A 403 10.04 -23.53 10.59
N PRO A 404 11.07 -24.34 10.90
CA PRO A 404 11.56 -25.39 10.02
C PRO A 404 10.43 -26.35 9.64
N GLY A 405 10.34 -26.76 8.37
CA GLY A 405 9.23 -27.60 7.90
C GLY A 405 7.89 -26.86 7.81
N SER A 406 7.90 -25.53 7.65
CA SER A 406 6.70 -24.71 7.47
C SER A 406 6.01 -24.88 6.13
N GLY A 407 6.61 -25.63 5.20
CA GLY A 407 6.02 -25.99 3.92
C GLY A 407 4.62 -26.57 4.05
N TRP A 408 3.70 -26.10 3.22
CA TRP A 408 2.30 -26.46 3.34
C TRP A 408 1.69 -26.79 1.98
N PHE A 409 1.12 -27.99 1.82
CA PHE A 409 0.38 -28.31 0.60
C PHE A 409 -1.11 -27.99 0.79
N LEU A 410 -1.55 -26.88 0.21
CA LEU A 410 -2.94 -26.45 0.22
C LEU A 410 -3.71 -27.09 -0.93
N ASP A 411 -4.76 -27.86 -0.63
CA ASP A 411 -5.68 -28.42 -1.63
C ASP A 411 -6.67 -27.35 -2.10
N LYS A 412 -7.52 -26.86 -1.20
CA LYS A 412 -8.52 -25.82 -1.52
C LYS A 412 -8.98 -25.07 -0.28
N VAL A 413 -9.61 -23.93 -0.52
CA VAL A 413 -10.30 -23.12 0.50
C VAL A 413 -11.75 -22.90 0.06
N ILE A 414 -12.70 -23.03 0.97
CA ILE A 414 -14.11 -22.68 0.73
C ILE A 414 -14.47 -21.54 1.67
N VAL A 415 -14.94 -20.43 1.12
CA VAL A 415 -15.40 -19.28 1.91
C VAL A 415 -16.90 -19.15 1.75
N LYS A 416 -17.61 -19.13 2.87
CA LYS A 416 -19.08 -19.03 2.95
C LYS A 416 -19.49 -17.87 3.83
N GLN A 417 -20.56 -17.17 3.49
CA GLN A 417 -21.09 -16.14 4.39
C GLN A 417 -22.12 -16.77 5.33
N GLU A 418 -21.96 -16.58 6.64
CA GLU A 418 -22.93 -17.10 7.61
C GLU A 418 -24.31 -16.46 7.38
N GLY A 419 -25.35 -17.31 7.32
CA GLY A 419 -26.72 -16.89 7.02
C GLY A 419 -27.05 -16.66 5.54
N SER A 420 -26.10 -16.81 4.61
CA SER A 420 -26.38 -16.70 3.16
C SER A 420 -25.40 -17.52 2.31
N SER A 421 -25.91 -18.49 1.55
CA SER A 421 -25.09 -19.27 0.61
C SER A 421 -24.90 -18.60 -0.76
N LYS A 422 -25.43 -17.38 -0.94
CA LYS A 422 -25.46 -16.71 -2.26
C LYS A 422 -24.06 -16.46 -2.83
N TYR A 423 -23.07 -16.28 -1.96
CA TYR A 423 -21.72 -15.87 -2.31
C TYR A 423 -20.65 -16.93 -1.99
N ASP A 424 -21.08 -18.14 -1.64
CA ASP A 424 -20.19 -19.25 -1.32
C ASP A 424 -19.27 -19.55 -2.50
N THR A 425 -17.96 -19.56 -2.25
CA THR A 425 -16.95 -19.66 -3.29
C THR A 425 -15.89 -20.68 -2.90
N THR A 426 -15.52 -21.54 -3.85
CA THR A 426 -14.43 -22.50 -3.70
C THR A 426 -13.20 -22.03 -4.49
N PHE A 427 -12.06 -22.03 -3.81
CA PHE A 427 -10.75 -21.65 -4.31
C PHE A 427 -9.84 -22.88 -4.34
N THR A 428 -9.67 -23.47 -5.51
CA THR A 428 -8.74 -24.60 -5.70
C THR A 428 -7.31 -24.10 -5.80
N CYS A 429 -6.40 -24.72 -5.04
CA CYS A 429 -4.96 -24.44 -5.05
C CYS A 429 -4.19 -25.63 -5.62
N GLU A 430 -4.22 -26.79 -4.94
CA GLU A 430 -3.44 -28.00 -5.25
C GLU A 430 -1.93 -27.76 -5.42
N ARG A 431 -1.33 -26.92 -4.56
CA ARG A 431 0.08 -26.51 -4.65
C ARG A 431 0.74 -26.39 -3.28
N TRP A 432 2.07 -26.47 -3.26
CA TRP A 432 2.83 -26.12 -2.07
C TRP A 432 2.88 -24.60 -1.89
N LEU A 433 2.79 -24.19 -0.64
CA LEU A 433 3.18 -22.89 -0.13
C LEU A 433 4.44 -23.15 0.70
N ASP A 434 5.60 -23.03 0.06
CA ASP A 434 6.90 -23.39 0.63
C ASP A 434 7.98 -22.64 -0.15
N ALA A 435 9.05 -22.21 0.54
CA ALA A 435 10.19 -21.56 -0.08
C ALA A 435 11.13 -22.56 -0.81
N ASP A 436 11.14 -23.82 -0.38
CA ASP A 436 12.01 -24.87 -0.91
C ASP A 436 11.29 -25.84 -1.87
N GLU A 437 9.96 -25.70 -1.99
CA GLU A 437 9.11 -26.49 -2.89
C GLU A 437 8.33 -25.62 -3.89
N ASP A 438 7.80 -26.28 -4.91
CA ASP A 438 7.02 -25.73 -6.00
C ASP A 438 7.56 -24.48 -6.69
N ASP A 439 7.01 -23.30 -6.47
CA ASP A 439 7.47 -22.05 -7.07
C ASP A 439 8.13 -21.13 -6.04
N GLY A 440 8.48 -21.65 -4.86
CA GLY A 440 9.14 -20.93 -3.77
C GLY A 440 8.23 -19.92 -3.05
N GLN A 441 6.93 -19.90 -3.38
CA GLN A 441 5.98 -18.95 -2.81
C GLN A 441 5.31 -19.53 -1.58
N ILE A 442 5.37 -18.82 -0.46
CA ILE A 442 4.68 -19.16 0.80
C ILE A 442 3.31 -18.44 0.95
N VAL A 443 2.96 -17.60 -0.03
CA VAL A 443 1.70 -16.85 -0.10
C VAL A 443 1.13 -17.00 -1.50
N ARG A 444 -0.18 -17.19 -1.62
CA ARG A 444 -0.88 -17.37 -2.88
C ARG A 444 -2.13 -16.51 -2.98
N GLU A 445 -2.22 -15.77 -4.08
CA GLU A 445 -3.49 -15.20 -4.55
C GLU A 445 -4.25 -16.24 -5.39
N ILE A 446 -5.49 -16.55 -5.01
CA ILE A 446 -6.32 -17.57 -5.66
C ILE A 446 -7.66 -16.95 -6.06
N THR A 447 -8.04 -17.09 -7.33
CA THR A 447 -9.35 -16.66 -7.85
C THR A 447 -10.30 -17.84 -7.99
N ALA A 448 -11.61 -17.59 -7.97
CA ALA A 448 -12.64 -18.63 -8.09
C ALA A 448 -12.56 -19.47 -9.39
N SER A 449 -11.80 -19.00 -10.39
CA SER A 449 -11.64 -19.68 -11.69
C SER A 449 -10.69 -20.89 -11.67
N GLY A 450 -9.82 -21.00 -10.66
CA GLY A 450 -8.87 -22.11 -10.49
C GLY A 450 -7.70 -22.17 -11.48
N VAL A 451 -7.51 -21.17 -12.37
CA VAL A 451 -6.40 -21.13 -13.34
C VAL A 451 -5.29 -20.17 -12.86
N GLN A 452 -4.69 -20.48 -11.72
CA GLN A 452 -3.87 -19.55 -10.94
C GLN A 452 -2.67 -18.97 -11.72
N LEU A 453 -1.88 -19.82 -12.39
CA LEU A 453 -0.63 -19.40 -13.04
C LEU A 453 -0.83 -18.55 -14.31
N LEU A 454 -1.99 -18.64 -14.95
CA LEU A 454 -2.30 -17.83 -16.14
C LEU A 454 -2.98 -16.51 -15.79
N THR A 455 -3.46 -16.37 -14.55
CA THR A 455 -4.07 -15.14 -14.05
C THR A 455 -3.07 -14.20 -13.39
N THR A 456 -1.93 -14.71 -12.91
CA THR A 456 -0.86 -13.89 -12.33
C THR A 456 0.13 -13.42 -13.40
N THR A 457 0.60 -12.19 -13.23
CA THR A 457 1.71 -11.59 -13.97
C THR A 457 2.99 -11.80 -13.18
N THR A 458 4.03 -12.25 -13.87
CA THR A 458 5.39 -12.32 -13.32
C THR A 458 6.05 -10.96 -13.41
N TYR A 459 6.50 -10.44 -12.28
CA TYR A 459 7.33 -9.25 -12.16
C TYR A 459 8.74 -9.71 -11.77
N ASN A 460 9.70 -9.51 -12.67
CA ASN A 460 11.12 -9.74 -12.38
C ASN A 460 11.70 -8.44 -11.86
N VAL A 461 11.93 -8.38 -10.55
CA VAL A 461 12.46 -7.20 -9.87
C VAL A 461 13.96 -7.38 -9.68
N TYR A 462 14.74 -6.42 -10.14
CA TYR A 462 16.18 -6.36 -9.97
C TYR A 462 16.50 -5.16 -9.10
N VAL A 463 17.18 -5.39 -7.98
CA VAL A 463 17.57 -4.34 -7.04
C VAL A 463 19.07 -4.21 -7.07
N LYS A 464 19.58 -3.04 -7.43
CA LYS A 464 21.02 -2.72 -7.44
C LYS A 464 21.36 -1.84 -6.25
N THR A 465 22.27 -2.32 -5.42
CA THR A 465 22.80 -1.55 -4.28
C THR A 465 24.04 -0.77 -4.70
N GLY A 466 24.19 0.45 -4.21
CA GLY A 466 25.40 1.24 -4.32
C GLY A 466 26.51 0.76 -3.38
N ASP A 467 27.54 1.58 -3.19
CA ASP A 467 28.63 1.27 -2.26
C ASP A 467 28.23 1.49 -0.79
N VAL A 468 28.48 0.45 0.04
CA VAL A 468 28.40 0.33 1.53
C VAL A 468 27.18 -0.45 2.14
N ARG A 469 27.42 -1.23 3.23
CA ARG A 469 26.72 -2.41 3.90
C ARG A 469 25.32 -2.14 4.53
N GLU A 470 24.36 -3.05 4.87
CA GLU A 470 23.85 -4.41 4.46
C GLU A 470 22.62 -4.87 5.36
N LEU A 471 21.40 -5.23 4.86
CA LEU A 471 20.38 -6.16 5.48
C LEU A 471 19.12 -6.52 4.60
N LYS A 472 18.31 -7.57 4.96
CA LYS A 472 17.54 -8.48 4.04
C LYS A 472 15.97 -8.41 3.96
N LEU A 473 15.45 -8.70 2.74
CA LEU A 473 14.17 -9.40 2.42
C LEU A 473 14.38 -10.80 1.76
N ARG A 474 13.38 -11.69 1.87
CA ARG A 474 13.57 -13.16 2.06
C ARG A 474 13.64 -14.13 0.85
N THR A 475 13.41 -13.80 -0.42
CA THR A 475 13.59 -14.82 -1.52
C THR A 475 14.26 -14.27 -2.80
N THR A 476 15.41 -14.83 -3.22
CA THR A 476 16.02 -14.60 -4.55
C THR A 476 16.45 -15.95 -5.13
N GLU A 477 16.39 -16.10 -6.46
CA GLU A 477 16.77 -17.34 -7.14
C GLU A 477 18.30 -17.57 -7.16
N ASN A 478 19.11 -16.55 -6.83
CA ASN A 478 20.54 -16.57 -7.15
C ASN A 478 21.49 -16.77 -5.95
N THR A 479 21.21 -16.30 -4.72
CA THR A 479 22.19 -16.42 -3.62
C THR A 479 21.61 -16.38 -2.19
N SER A 480 22.39 -16.93 -1.24
CA SER A 480 22.10 -16.91 0.20
C SER A 480 22.46 -15.58 0.89
N ASN A 481 23.35 -14.75 0.29
CA ASN A 481 23.70 -13.40 0.79
C ASN A 481 23.28 -12.31 -0.21
N LYS A 482 22.37 -11.44 0.22
CA LYS A 482 21.60 -10.51 -0.64
C LYS A 482 21.89 -9.06 -0.26
N PHE A 483 21.70 -8.16 -1.21
CA PHE A 483 21.91 -6.71 -1.07
C PHE A 483 23.37 -6.35 -0.75
N GLU A 484 24.27 -7.14 -1.33
CA GLU A 484 25.71 -6.95 -1.27
C GLU A 484 26.14 -5.79 -2.16
N ARG A 485 27.14 -5.03 -1.71
CA ARG A 485 27.63 -3.82 -2.36
C ARG A 485 27.86 -4.01 -3.86
N GLY A 486 27.38 -3.03 -4.65
CA GLY A 486 27.52 -3.03 -6.11
C GLY A 486 26.83 -4.18 -6.84
N ARG A 487 26.10 -5.05 -6.14
CA ARG A 487 25.47 -6.23 -6.71
C ARG A 487 24.05 -5.92 -7.16
N THR A 488 23.53 -6.81 -8.02
CA THR A 488 22.14 -6.80 -8.44
C THR A 488 21.48 -8.10 -7.98
N ASP A 489 20.49 -7.97 -7.10
CA ASP A 489 19.69 -9.08 -6.63
C ASP A 489 18.41 -9.21 -7.46
N HIS A 490 18.04 -10.44 -7.82
CA HIS A 490 16.89 -10.75 -8.67
C HIS A 490 15.80 -11.48 -7.88
N PHE A 491 14.61 -10.90 -7.91
CA PHE A 491 13.41 -11.37 -7.24
C PHE A 491 12.34 -11.65 -8.30
N LYS A 492 11.62 -12.74 -8.12
CA LYS A 492 10.45 -13.07 -8.93
C LYS A 492 9.20 -12.92 -8.08
N LEU A 493 8.30 -12.05 -8.50
CA LEU A 493 7.02 -11.81 -7.84
C LEU A 493 5.88 -12.23 -8.77
N GLU A 494 5.00 -13.07 -8.28
CA GLU A 494 3.76 -13.47 -8.97
C GLU A 494 2.58 -12.75 -8.33
N ALA A 495 1.97 -11.83 -9.07
CA ALA A 495 0.85 -11.03 -8.56
C ALA A 495 -0.18 -10.78 -9.66
N SER A 496 -1.38 -10.34 -9.29
CA SER A 496 -2.35 -9.83 -10.27
C SER A 496 -1.73 -8.70 -11.11
N ASP A 497 -2.14 -8.60 -12.38
CA ASP A 497 -1.67 -7.53 -13.26
C ASP A 497 -2.15 -6.16 -12.77
N ILE A 498 -1.25 -5.39 -12.16
CA ILE A 498 -1.53 -4.03 -11.66
C ILE A 498 -1.56 -2.96 -12.76
N GLY A 499 -1.28 -3.34 -14.02
CA GLY A 499 -1.20 -2.41 -15.13
C GLY A 499 0.03 -1.49 -15.03
N LYS A 500 -0.08 -0.26 -15.58
CA LYS A 500 1.05 0.67 -15.67
C LYS A 500 1.59 1.01 -14.27
N ILE A 501 2.87 0.71 -14.04
CA ILE A 501 3.51 1.05 -12.76
C ILE A 501 3.74 2.56 -12.73
N LYS A 502 3.13 3.24 -11.75
CA LYS A 502 3.27 4.69 -11.56
C LYS A 502 4.41 5.05 -10.62
N LYS A 503 4.64 4.23 -9.61
CA LYS A 503 5.62 4.42 -8.54
C LYS A 503 5.91 3.10 -7.84
N ILE A 504 7.02 3.04 -7.13
CA ILE A 504 7.36 1.99 -6.18
C ILE A 504 7.64 2.62 -4.83
N ARG A 505 7.42 1.83 -3.78
CA ARG A 505 7.86 2.14 -2.43
C ARG A 505 8.85 1.07 -2.01
N ILE A 506 10.00 1.47 -1.51
CA ILE A 506 11.09 0.56 -1.16
C ILE A 506 11.77 1.06 0.12
N GLY A 507 12.05 0.14 1.03
CA GLY A 507 12.61 0.46 2.34
C GLY A 507 12.98 -0.78 3.14
N HIS A 508 13.41 -0.56 4.38
CA HIS A 508 13.71 -1.60 5.36
C HIS A 508 13.13 -1.23 6.73
N ASP A 509 13.04 -2.22 7.62
CA ASP A 509 12.39 -2.09 8.92
C ASP A 509 13.32 -1.59 10.05
N ASP A 510 14.54 -1.15 9.71
CA ASP A 510 15.60 -0.75 10.65
C ASP A 510 15.88 -1.76 11.79
N SER A 511 15.49 -3.03 11.62
CA SER A 511 15.43 -3.98 12.74
C SER A 511 16.79 -4.41 13.28
N LYS A 512 17.89 -4.05 12.61
CA LYS A 512 19.26 -4.40 13.01
C LYS A 512 20.20 -3.21 12.99
N PRO A 513 21.29 -3.23 13.79
CA PRO A 513 22.36 -2.24 13.69
C PRO A 513 22.92 -2.18 12.27
N PHE A 514 23.17 -0.96 11.77
CA PHE A 514 23.68 -0.70 10.41
C PHE A 514 22.75 -1.22 9.29
N ALA A 515 21.43 -1.18 9.50
CA ALA A 515 20.44 -1.53 8.48
C ALA A 515 20.43 -0.56 7.28
N SER A 516 21.06 0.60 7.41
CA SER A 516 21.11 1.61 6.35
C SER A 516 21.79 1.06 5.10
N TRP A 517 21.27 1.38 3.91
CA TRP A 517 21.83 0.92 2.63
C TRP A 517 21.69 1.98 1.54
N LEU A 518 22.63 2.00 0.59
CA LEU A 518 22.56 2.86 -0.58
C LEU A 518 21.80 2.16 -1.71
N LEU A 519 20.61 2.65 -2.04
CA LEU A 519 19.84 2.18 -3.18
C LEU A 519 20.30 2.92 -4.44
N ASP A 520 20.88 2.20 -5.40
CA ASP A 520 21.31 2.77 -6.69
C ASP A 520 20.11 2.82 -7.64
N GLU A 521 19.54 1.65 -7.97
CA GLU A 521 18.51 1.50 -8.98
C GLU A 521 17.61 0.27 -8.74
N VAL A 522 16.32 0.36 -9.05
CA VAL A 522 15.40 -0.79 -9.17
C VAL A 522 14.94 -0.94 -10.62
N ARG A 523 15.04 -2.14 -11.18
CA ARG A 523 14.45 -2.49 -12.49
C ARG A 523 13.30 -3.47 -12.30
N ILE A 524 12.19 -3.25 -13.00
CA ILE A 524 11.06 -4.18 -13.01
C ILE A 524 10.78 -4.58 -14.45
N ASP A 525 11.06 -5.84 -14.80
CA ASP A 525 10.73 -6.43 -16.10
C ASP A 525 9.39 -7.21 -15.98
N ILE A 526 8.43 -6.88 -16.86
CA ILE A 526 7.15 -7.57 -16.98
C ILE A 526 7.04 -8.21 -18.37
N PRO A 527 7.48 -9.49 -18.51
CA PRO A 527 7.53 -10.16 -19.81
C PRO A 527 6.17 -10.24 -20.51
N SER A 528 5.10 -10.46 -19.73
CA SER A 528 3.71 -10.56 -20.18
C SER A 528 3.18 -9.31 -20.89
N ARG A 529 3.79 -8.15 -20.60
CA ARG A 529 3.48 -6.86 -21.23
C ARG A 529 4.55 -6.41 -22.23
N GLY A 530 5.75 -7.00 -22.17
CA GLY A 530 6.90 -6.53 -22.94
C GLY A 530 7.35 -5.16 -22.46
N GLU A 531 7.38 -4.94 -21.14
CA GLU A 531 7.69 -3.64 -20.55
C GLU A 531 8.77 -3.78 -19.47
N GLN A 532 9.71 -2.86 -19.45
CA GLN A 532 10.68 -2.71 -18.37
C GLN A 532 10.64 -1.29 -17.81
N TYR A 533 10.56 -1.18 -16.49
CA TYR A 533 10.61 0.07 -15.75
C TYR A 533 11.94 0.21 -15.02
N VAL A 534 12.50 1.42 -15.01
CA VAL A 534 13.72 1.76 -14.28
C VAL A 534 13.43 2.87 -13.28
N PHE A 535 13.83 2.67 -12.03
CA PHE A 535 13.68 3.59 -10.92
C PHE A 535 15.06 3.91 -10.35
N ALA A 536 15.65 5.03 -10.76
CA ALA A 536 16.90 5.52 -10.19
C ALA A 536 16.64 6.19 -8.84
N CYS A 537 17.45 5.86 -7.83
CA CYS A 537 17.34 6.40 -6.48
C CYS A 537 18.60 7.16 -6.09
N HIS A 538 19.76 6.49 -6.15
CA HIS A 538 21.07 7.00 -5.72
C HIS A 538 21.08 7.60 -4.31
N ARG A 539 20.34 7.00 -3.35
CA ARG A 539 20.18 7.53 -1.99
C ARG A 539 20.35 6.48 -0.91
N TRP A 540 20.85 6.92 0.23
CA TRP A 540 20.86 6.17 1.47
C TRP A 540 19.46 6.09 2.06
N LEU A 541 19.06 4.90 2.49
CA LEU A 541 17.86 4.68 3.31
C LEU A 541 18.33 4.17 4.67
N GLY A 542 17.81 4.73 5.76
CA GLY A 542 18.04 4.26 7.14
C GLY A 542 18.05 5.38 8.19
N LYS A 543 18.02 5.02 9.48
CA LYS A 543 18.01 6.01 10.59
C LYS A 543 19.26 6.88 10.71
N ASP A 544 20.37 6.44 10.13
CA ASP A 544 21.62 7.21 10.06
C ASP A 544 21.79 7.91 8.70
N SER A 545 20.76 7.91 7.86
CA SER A 545 20.77 8.59 6.56
C SER A 545 20.57 10.10 6.72
N GLU A 546 20.87 10.85 5.66
CA GLU A 546 20.80 12.32 5.65
C GLU A 546 19.41 12.88 5.95
N ASP A 547 18.35 12.10 5.72
CA ASP A 547 16.94 12.46 5.92
C ASP A 547 16.24 11.57 6.98
N ASN A 548 16.95 10.66 7.65
CA ASN A 548 16.41 9.68 8.59
C ASN A 548 15.25 8.82 8.03
N LEU A 549 15.18 8.64 6.71
CA LEU A 549 14.13 7.86 6.05
C LEU A 549 14.62 6.44 5.75
N SER A 550 13.99 5.43 6.34
CA SER A 550 14.23 4.01 5.99
C SER A 550 13.34 3.49 4.86
N GLU A 551 12.44 4.33 4.35
CA GLU A 551 11.55 4.04 3.23
C GLU A 551 11.42 5.26 2.30
N ILE A 552 11.39 5.01 0.99
CA ILE A 552 11.20 6.05 -0.04
C ILE A 552 10.19 5.61 -1.10
N GLU A 553 9.43 6.57 -1.62
CA GLU A 553 8.56 6.40 -2.79
C GLU A 553 9.23 7.01 -4.03
N ILE A 554 9.39 6.22 -5.09
CA ILE A 554 10.12 6.58 -6.30
C ILE A 554 9.25 6.36 -7.53
N GLU A 555 9.22 7.34 -8.44
CA GLU A 555 8.56 7.25 -9.74
C GLU A 555 9.54 6.73 -10.80
N PRO A 556 9.07 6.04 -11.87
CA PRO A 556 9.97 5.50 -12.88
C PRO A 556 10.69 6.63 -13.61
N SER A 557 12.02 6.53 -13.66
CA SER A 557 12.88 7.46 -14.40
C SER A 557 12.63 7.34 -15.91
N PHE A 558 12.42 6.12 -16.40
CA PHE A 558 11.98 5.84 -17.77
C PHE A 558 11.36 4.44 -17.89
N LYS A 559 10.76 4.18 -19.06
CA LYS A 559 10.16 2.90 -19.45
C LYS A 559 10.73 2.48 -20.81
N GLU A 560 11.17 1.24 -20.92
CA GLU A 560 11.59 0.60 -22.18
C GLU A 560 10.60 -0.49 -22.59
N ASP A 561 10.38 -0.65 -23.89
CA ASP A 561 9.62 -1.76 -24.45
C ASP A 561 10.56 -2.94 -24.77
N ARG A 562 10.10 -4.16 -24.49
CA ARG A 562 10.82 -5.43 -24.68
C ARG A 562 9.98 -6.40 -25.50
N GLU A 563 10.63 -7.48 -25.94
CA GLU A 563 9.91 -8.57 -26.61
C GLU A 563 8.89 -9.22 -25.67
N LYS A 564 7.61 -9.14 -26.05
CA LYS A 564 6.50 -9.64 -25.26
C LYS A 564 6.52 -11.18 -25.21
N ARG A 565 6.64 -11.71 -24.00
CA ARG A 565 6.47 -13.13 -23.69
C ARG A 565 5.10 -13.32 -23.05
N ILE A 566 4.56 -14.53 -23.03
CA ILE A 566 3.29 -14.83 -22.38
C ILE A 566 3.44 -16.02 -21.44
N PRO A 567 2.61 -16.08 -20.37
CA PRO A 567 2.59 -17.22 -19.49
C PRO A 567 1.96 -18.43 -20.18
N TYR A 568 2.65 -19.57 -20.07
CA TYR A 568 2.12 -20.90 -20.30
C TYR A 568 2.13 -21.70 -19.00
N GLU A 569 1.03 -22.40 -18.74
CA GLU A 569 0.95 -23.41 -17.68
C GLU A 569 1.17 -24.78 -18.32
N VAL A 570 2.18 -25.49 -17.85
CA VAL A 570 2.55 -26.82 -18.32
C VAL A 570 2.34 -27.80 -17.17
N THR A 571 1.39 -28.71 -17.32
CA THR A 571 1.21 -29.82 -16.36
C THR A 571 1.75 -31.11 -16.95
N ILE A 572 2.57 -31.81 -16.19
CA ILE A 572 3.17 -33.09 -16.55
C ILE A 572 2.67 -34.14 -15.56
N TRP A 573 2.32 -35.31 -16.08
CA TRP A 573 2.05 -36.49 -15.28
C TRP A 573 3.05 -37.57 -15.63
N THR A 574 3.65 -38.18 -14.61
CA THR A 574 4.37 -39.46 -14.75
C THR A 574 3.41 -40.61 -14.46
N THR A 575 3.69 -41.79 -14.98
CA THR A 575 2.90 -42.98 -14.61
C THR A 575 3.29 -43.52 -13.25
N ASP A 576 2.43 -44.34 -12.64
CA ASP A 576 2.76 -45.08 -11.41
C ASP A 576 3.49 -46.41 -11.68
N LYS A 577 4.18 -46.56 -12.84
CA LYS A 577 4.99 -47.76 -13.11
C LYS A 577 6.29 -47.72 -12.30
N ARG A 578 6.81 -48.90 -11.91
CA ARG A 578 8.13 -49.00 -11.27
C ARG A 578 9.19 -48.37 -12.18
N GLY A 579 9.97 -47.42 -11.65
CA GLY A 579 11.00 -46.70 -12.41
C GLY A 579 10.46 -45.64 -13.39
N ALA A 580 9.21 -45.19 -13.22
CA ALA A 580 8.61 -44.19 -14.10
C ALA A 580 9.09 -42.74 -13.87
N GLY A 581 9.74 -42.46 -12.73
CA GLY A 581 10.28 -41.13 -12.42
C GLY A 581 11.71 -40.94 -12.91
N THR A 582 12.14 -39.69 -13.06
CA THR A 582 13.49 -39.31 -13.55
C THR A 582 14.16 -38.31 -12.63
N ASP A 583 15.47 -38.47 -12.45
CA ASP A 583 16.33 -37.49 -11.81
C ASP A 583 16.96 -36.49 -12.81
N ALA A 584 16.93 -36.78 -14.11
CA ALA A 584 17.52 -35.95 -15.16
C ALA A 584 16.79 -34.60 -15.34
N ASN A 585 17.51 -33.61 -15.88
CA ASN A 585 16.90 -32.31 -16.16
C ASN A 585 15.98 -32.43 -17.36
N VAL A 586 14.68 -32.18 -17.17
CA VAL A 586 13.66 -32.23 -18.23
C VAL A 586 13.53 -30.86 -18.90
N PHE A 587 13.33 -30.85 -20.21
CA PHE A 587 13.20 -29.65 -21.03
C PHE A 587 11.99 -29.72 -21.95
N LEU A 588 11.39 -28.57 -22.23
CA LEU A 588 10.26 -28.39 -23.13
C LEU A 588 10.53 -27.29 -24.16
N GLN A 589 10.09 -27.51 -25.39
CA GLN A 589 10.02 -26.51 -26.44
C GLN A 589 8.67 -26.60 -27.15
N LEU A 590 7.98 -25.47 -27.31
CA LEU A 590 6.69 -25.38 -27.96
C LEU A 590 6.85 -24.95 -29.42
N TYR A 591 6.00 -25.49 -30.29
CA TYR A 591 5.89 -25.10 -31.69
C TYR A 591 4.44 -24.78 -32.00
N GLY A 592 4.20 -23.70 -32.73
CA GLY A 592 2.89 -23.30 -33.18
C GLY A 592 2.95 -22.53 -34.49
N VAL A 593 1.81 -22.00 -34.89
CA VAL A 593 1.64 -21.29 -36.18
C VAL A 593 2.48 -20.01 -36.26
N ASP A 594 2.81 -19.39 -35.12
CA ASP A 594 3.54 -18.12 -35.07
C ASP A 594 5.02 -18.31 -34.70
N GLY A 595 5.51 -19.56 -34.66
CA GLY A 595 6.92 -19.86 -34.45
C GLY A 595 7.17 -20.93 -33.39
N LYS A 596 8.28 -20.81 -32.67
CA LYS A 596 8.71 -21.74 -31.62
C LYS A 596 9.27 -20.99 -30.42
N THR A 597 9.11 -21.57 -29.24
CA THR A 597 9.81 -21.07 -28.05
C THR A 597 11.27 -21.52 -28.08
N GLU A 598 12.07 -20.95 -27.20
CA GLU A 598 13.33 -21.51 -26.72
C GLU A 598 13.11 -22.86 -26.01
N LYS A 599 14.22 -23.58 -25.79
CA LYS A 599 14.23 -24.80 -24.98
C LYS A 599 14.28 -24.39 -23.51
N THR A 600 13.17 -24.59 -22.79
CA THR A 600 13.04 -24.21 -21.38
C THR A 600 13.22 -25.44 -20.51
N GLN A 601 14.04 -25.36 -19.46
CA GLN A 601 14.12 -26.41 -18.46
C GLN A 601 12.88 -26.37 -17.57
N LEU A 602 12.23 -27.51 -17.37
CA LEU A 602 11.11 -27.65 -16.44
C LEU A 602 11.67 -28.11 -15.11
N ARG A 603 11.80 -27.16 -14.19
CA ARG A 603 12.25 -27.41 -12.83
C ARG A 603 11.63 -26.37 -11.93
N ASN A 604 11.05 -26.84 -10.83
CA ASN A 604 10.53 -25.99 -9.79
C ASN A 604 10.71 -26.62 -8.40
N ARG A 605 10.91 -27.94 -8.32
CA ARG A 605 11.22 -28.70 -7.09
C ARG A 605 12.51 -29.50 -7.20
N SER A 606 12.95 -30.00 -6.06
CA SER A 606 14.05 -30.96 -5.98
C SER A 606 13.65 -32.36 -6.46
N ASP A 607 12.38 -32.72 -6.33
CA ASP A 607 11.78 -34.03 -6.60
C ASP A 607 10.77 -33.98 -7.78
N ASN A 608 10.99 -33.14 -8.78
CA ASN A 608 10.11 -33.13 -9.94
C ASN A 608 10.16 -34.46 -10.70
N PHE A 609 9.02 -34.86 -11.26
CA PHE A 609 8.88 -36.04 -12.11
C PHE A 609 9.12 -37.37 -11.38
N GLU A 610 8.77 -37.45 -10.10
CA GLU A 610 8.71 -38.71 -9.37
C GLU A 610 7.59 -39.62 -9.88
N ARG A 611 7.65 -40.90 -9.55
CA ARG A 611 6.66 -41.91 -9.96
C ARG A 611 5.24 -41.52 -9.51
N GLY A 612 4.27 -41.55 -10.43
CA GLY A 612 2.85 -41.28 -10.18
C GLY A 612 2.52 -39.82 -9.86
N GLN A 613 3.46 -38.90 -10.09
CA GLN A 613 3.35 -37.49 -9.71
C GLN A 613 2.67 -36.64 -10.80
N LYS A 614 2.10 -35.52 -10.35
CA LYS A 614 1.59 -34.42 -11.17
C LYS A 614 2.43 -33.18 -10.85
N ASP A 615 3.16 -32.67 -11.84
CA ASP A 615 3.99 -31.47 -11.74
C ASP A 615 3.40 -30.33 -12.58
N ILE A 616 3.36 -29.10 -12.05
CA ILE A 616 2.81 -27.93 -12.75
C ILE A 616 3.83 -26.80 -12.79
N PHE A 617 4.23 -26.40 -14.01
CA PHE A 617 5.20 -25.34 -14.28
C PHE A 617 4.54 -24.11 -14.91
N LYS A 618 5.01 -22.92 -14.55
CA LYS A 618 4.76 -21.67 -15.28
C LYS A 618 6.00 -21.31 -16.09
N ILE A 619 5.86 -21.12 -17.39
CA ILE A 619 6.94 -20.65 -18.27
C ILE A 619 6.54 -19.37 -18.99
N GLU A 620 7.45 -18.40 -19.05
CA GLU A 620 7.28 -17.15 -19.78
C GLU A 620 8.06 -17.23 -21.10
N ALA A 621 7.34 -17.42 -22.20
CA ALA A 621 7.94 -17.64 -23.51
C ALA A 621 7.15 -16.93 -24.62
N LEU A 622 7.71 -16.85 -25.83
CA LEU A 622 7.03 -16.22 -26.98
C LEU A 622 5.65 -16.83 -27.24
N ASP A 623 4.69 -16.01 -27.69
CA ASP A 623 3.38 -16.51 -28.10
C ASP A 623 3.48 -17.25 -29.44
N VAL A 624 3.52 -18.57 -29.42
CA VAL A 624 3.62 -19.40 -30.63
C VAL A 624 2.28 -19.57 -31.35
N GLY A 625 1.21 -18.93 -30.88
CA GLY A 625 -0.11 -19.07 -31.46
C GLY A 625 -0.75 -20.43 -31.12
N GLN A 626 -1.51 -20.98 -32.07
CA GLN A 626 -2.04 -22.33 -31.92
C GLN A 626 -0.90 -23.35 -31.92
N ILE A 627 -0.73 -24.04 -30.79
CA ILE A 627 0.32 -25.06 -30.61
C ILE A 627 0.03 -26.23 -31.54
N SER A 628 1.02 -26.59 -32.36
CA SER A 628 0.96 -27.70 -33.32
C SER A 628 1.79 -28.91 -32.88
N LYS A 629 2.87 -28.69 -32.11
CA LYS A 629 3.74 -29.75 -31.61
C LYS A 629 4.48 -29.30 -30.35
N ILE A 630 4.88 -30.26 -29.53
CA ILE A 630 5.84 -30.06 -28.44
C ILE A 630 7.09 -30.93 -28.65
N ARG A 631 8.23 -30.48 -28.13
CA ARG A 631 9.42 -31.30 -27.94
C ARG A 631 9.72 -31.35 -26.45
N ILE A 632 9.65 -32.54 -25.87
CA ILE A 632 9.95 -32.80 -24.47
C ILE A 632 11.07 -33.86 -24.39
N GLY A 633 12.01 -33.69 -23.48
CA GLY A 633 13.13 -34.64 -23.31
C GLY A 633 14.02 -34.27 -22.13
N HIS A 634 15.03 -35.09 -21.83
CA HIS A 634 15.95 -34.88 -20.71
C HIS A 634 17.42 -34.86 -21.16
N ASP A 635 18.34 -34.48 -20.27
CA ASP A 635 19.79 -34.43 -20.57
C ASP A 635 20.56 -35.75 -20.33
N ALA A 636 19.93 -36.75 -19.72
CA ALA A 636 20.52 -38.08 -19.46
C ALA A 636 21.81 -38.04 -18.62
N LYS A 637 21.99 -37.00 -17.79
CA LYS A 637 23.23 -36.79 -17.02
C LYS A 637 23.26 -37.50 -15.66
N LYS A 638 22.15 -38.06 -15.19
CA LYS A 638 22.02 -38.65 -13.85
C LYS A 638 21.67 -40.15 -13.91
N LEU A 639 21.95 -40.86 -12.83
CA LEU A 639 21.99 -42.33 -12.77
C LEU A 639 20.61 -42.97 -13.05
N ALA A 640 19.51 -42.29 -12.72
CA ALA A 640 18.13 -42.72 -12.95
C ALA A 640 17.39 -41.84 -13.98
N SER A 641 18.05 -41.52 -15.11
CA SER A 641 17.51 -40.56 -16.08
C SER A 641 16.30 -41.03 -16.91
N GLY A 642 15.94 -42.31 -16.83
CA GLY A 642 14.82 -42.87 -17.57
C GLY A 642 13.50 -42.44 -16.92
N TRP A 643 12.47 -42.17 -17.72
CA TRP A 643 11.12 -41.88 -17.21
C TRP A 643 10.05 -42.46 -18.10
N HIS A 644 8.85 -42.56 -17.52
CA HIS A 644 7.64 -42.90 -18.25
C HIS A 644 6.62 -41.77 -18.11
N LEU A 645 6.72 -40.81 -19.04
CA LEU A 645 5.78 -39.72 -19.22
C LEU A 645 4.38 -40.27 -19.56
N HIS A 646 3.37 -39.87 -18.79
CA HIS A 646 1.98 -40.25 -19.01
C HIS A 646 1.27 -39.24 -19.92
N LYS A 647 1.25 -37.96 -19.52
CA LYS A 647 0.49 -36.90 -20.20
C LYS A 647 1.18 -35.55 -20.01
N VAL A 648 1.03 -34.66 -20.99
CA VAL A 648 1.36 -33.24 -20.89
C VAL A 648 0.11 -32.43 -21.22
N LEU A 649 -0.25 -31.48 -20.37
CA LEU A 649 -1.32 -30.50 -20.61
C LEU A 649 -0.68 -29.11 -20.69
N ILE A 650 -0.99 -28.36 -21.74
CA ILE A 650 -0.50 -27.00 -21.90
C ILE A 650 -1.70 -26.07 -21.99
N ARG A 651 -1.72 -25.07 -21.12
CA ARG A 651 -2.68 -23.96 -21.17
C ARG A 651 -1.91 -22.67 -21.44
N ARG A 652 -2.52 -21.77 -22.22
CA ARG A 652 -1.99 -20.43 -22.49
C ARG A 652 -3.09 -19.39 -22.30
N ARG A 653 -2.73 -18.16 -21.97
CA ARG A 653 -3.69 -17.07 -21.86
C ARG A 653 -4.31 -16.78 -23.26
N PRO A 654 -5.64 -16.64 -23.39
CA PRO A 654 -6.27 -16.37 -24.69
C PRO A 654 -5.82 -15.01 -25.27
N ARG A 655 -5.66 -14.93 -26.59
CA ARG A 655 -5.47 -13.63 -27.26
C ARG A 655 -6.72 -12.77 -27.06
N ALA A 656 -6.55 -11.52 -26.64
CA ALA A 656 -7.63 -10.54 -26.59
C ALA A 656 -8.37 -10.52 -27.94
N GLY A 657 -9.70 -10.69 -27.93
CA GLY A 657 -10.54 -10.74 -29.14
C GLY A 657 -10.91 -12.14 -29.65
N THR A 658 -10.31 -13.23 -29.15
CA THR A 658 -10.72 -14.59 -29.52
C THR A 658 -11.88 -15.11 -28.66
N LYS A 659 -13.06 -14.47 -28.74
CA LYS A 659 -14.29 -15.11 -28.26
C LYS A 659 -14.48 -16.39 -29.08
N LYS A 660 -14.45 -17.57 -28.43
CA LYS A 660 -14.91 -18.82 -29.06
C LYS A 660 -16.33 -18.57 -29.56
N ARG A 661 -16.51 -18.48 -30.88
CA ARG A 661 -17.83 -18.71 -31.48
C ARG A 661 -18.24 -20.10 -31.03
N ARG A 662 -19.14 -20.19 -30.04
CA ARG A 662 -19.94 -21.40 -29.86
C ARG A 662 -20.58 -21.66 -31.22
N LYS A 663 -20.13 -22.68 -31.95
CA LYS A 663 -20.94 -23.24 -33.02
C LYS A 663 -22.23 -23.68 -32.33
N LYS A 664 -23.29 -22.86 -32.43
CA LYS A 664 -24.65 -23.38 -32.25
C LYS A 664 -24.73 -24.55 -33.22
N LYS A 665 -24.82 -25.78 -32.70
CA LYS A 665 -25.29 -26.89 -33.54
C LYS A 665 -26.65 -26.42 -34.05
N GLY A 666 -26.78 -26.26 -35.37
CA GLY A 666 -28.08 -26.05 -35.97
C GLY A 666 -28.99 -27.23 -35.61
N PRO A 667 -30.31 -27.04 -35.61
CA PRO A 667 -31.25 -28.10 -35.26
C PRO A 667 -30.97 -29.33 -36.12
N THR A 668 -30.96 -30.49 -35.47
CA THR A 668 -30.83 -31.80 -36.10
C THR A 668 -31.99 -32.04 -37.07
N GLU A 669 -31.79 -32.93 -38.04
CA GLU A 669 -32.80 -33.22 -39.06
C GLU A 669 -34.12 -33.78 -38.47
N GLN A 670 -34.05 -34.38 -37.27
CA GLN A 670 -35.22 -34.75 -36.47
C GLN A 670 -35.96 -33.54 -35.87
N GLU A 671 -35.26 -32.48 -35.47
CA GLU A 671 -35.87 -31.25 -34.95
C GLU A 671 -36.53 -30.44 -36.08
N ARG A 672 -35.91 -30.38 -37.27
CA ARG A 672 -36.54 -29.75 -38.46
C ARG A 672 -37.78 -30.49 -38.94
N ARG A 673 -37.83 -31.83 -38.81
CA ARG A 673 -39.03 -32.61 -39.13
C ARG A 673 -40.19 -32.37 -38.16
N LYS A 674 -39.91 -32.03 -36.89
CA LYS A 674 -40.96 -31.66 -35.92
C LYS A 674 -41.54 -30.27 -36.17
N GLU A 675 -40.73 -29.31 -36.62
CA GLU A 675 -41.22 -27.97 -36.99
C GLU A 675 -42.11 -28.02 -38.26
N ILE A 676 -41.72 -28.79 -39.28
CA ILE A 676 -42.52 -28.95 -40.52
C ILE A 676 -43.85 -29.70 -40.27
N LEU A 677 -43.89 -30.64 -39.31
CA LEU A 677 -45.12 -31.34 -38.94
C LEU A 677 -46.04 -30.53 -38.01
N ALA A 678 -45.53 -29.47 -37.38
CA ALA A 678 -46.34 -28.56 -36.56
C ALA A 678 -47.03 -27.47 -37.39
N GLU A 679 -46.53 -27.15 -38.59
CA GLU A 679 -47.15 -26.17 -39.51
C GLU A 679 -48.24 -26.76 -40.43
N VAL A 680 -48.50 -28.07 -40.39
CA VAL A 680 -49.52 -28.74 -41.24
C VAL A 680 -50.83 -29.04 -40.46
N HIS A 681 -50.96 -28.56 -39.22
CA HIS A 681 -52.17 -28.78 -38.41
C HIS A 681 -52.88 -27.51 -37.92
N ASP A 682 -52.54 -26.34 -38.45
CA ASP A 682 -53.29 -25.09 -38.27
C ASP A 682 -53.74 -24.51 -39.63
N ASP A 683 -54.48 -25.31 -40.42
CA ASP A 683 -55.41 -24.85 -41.46
C ASP A 683 -56.67 -25.73 -41.49
#